data_AF-A0A0C6FA41-F1
#
_entry.id   AF-A0A0C6FA41-F1
#
_cell.length_a   1.000
_cell.length_b   1.000
_cell.length_c   1.000
_cell.angle_alpha   90.00
_cell.angle_beta   90.00
_cell.angle_gamma   90.00
#
_symmetry.space_group_name_H-M   'P 1'
#
loop_
_entity.id
_entity.type
_entity.pdbx_description
1 polymer ?
#
loop_
_entity_poly.entity_id
_entity_poly.type
_entity_poly.pdbx_seq_one_letter_code
_entity_poly.pdbx_strand_id
1 'polypeptide(L)'
;MFASARRSGTAAKLDAIERSQATVAFDLDGRILEANGNFLGLMGYALDEVRGRHHRLFVDPAEAAEPAYAAFWASLRRGEFQSAEYRRLAKGGREVWIRASYNPVLDARGRPIRIVKFALDITAEKQAAIDSAGQITAINRSQAVIHFAPDGTILDANPLFLTAMGYDLAEVRGRHHRLFVTEAEAASPAYREFWAGLARGEYHGGEFKRRGKDGGDVWIQATYNPILDATGRTLKIVKYATDITAAKQHAADTAGKIEAALRSQAVIEFAMDGTILEANGHFLKAMGYGLDEIVGRHHRMFVSPDQAASPGYAEFWAGLRAGRYASAVFQRLGKGGREVWIQATYTPVLDIDGRPCKVIKFATDVTHSMTVRARAIAAAERTLSRVQAVSVATEEMHRTSTAIATQMDRSRHAVDEIQERMGAAGTATGRLDEAAQAMNGVVEAITAIAEQINLLALNATIEAARAGAAGRGFAVVASEVKNLAGQARAATDRISGEIGAMQVVSREVAEALGSIRGAVDAVQGFIAETTSASERQRATTGEVSHNVQTTAAGVADLAGSLDEWLVGVEERRIGDRVRTSKPGEVTVPAGPGPEETLPCILLNLSETGAKLGLARPMRLPARILLRIEGGPARPCEVVRQRGVEIGVRFMA
;
A
#
# COMPACT_ATOMS: atom_id res chain seq x y z
N MET A 1 -22.31 -31.12 -119.86
CA MET A 1 -23.19 -30.73 -118.74
C MET A 1 -22.68 -31.34 -117.41
N PHE A 2 -21.43 -31.04 -116.99
CA PHE A 2 -20.77 -31.66 -115.81
C PHE A 2 -19.94 -30.68 -114.95
N ALA A 3 -20.21 -29.37 -115.04
CA ALA A 3 -19.43 -28.34 -114.30
C ALA A 3 -20.19 -27.69 -113.11
N SER A 4 -21.47 -28.01 -112.89
CA SER A 4 -22.30 -27.33 -111.88
C SER A 4 -22.35 -28.02 -110.51
N ALA A 5 -22.04 -29.33 -110.40
CA ALA A 5 -22.24 -30.10 -109.16
C ALA A 5 -21.06 -30.10 -108.16
N ARG A 6 -19.83 -29.72 -108.55
CA ARG A 6 -18.68 -29.64 -107.62
C ARG A 6 -18.61 -28.34 -106.80
N ARG A 7 -19.37 -27.30 -107.18
CA ARG A 7 -19.41 -26.01 -106.46
C ARG A 7 -20.22 -26.06 -105.14
N SER A 8 -21.10 -27.03 -104.93
CA SER A 8 -22.00 -27.04 -103.76
C SER A 8 -21.38 -27.61 -102.48
N GLY A 9 -20.42 -28.53 -102.56
CA GLY A 9 -19.83 -29.18 -101.37
C GLY A 9 -18.79 -28.34 -100.62
N THR A 10 -17.94 -27.60 -101.33
CA THR A 10 -16.89 -26.76 -100.71
C THR A 10 -17.48 -25.48 -100.12
N ALA A 11 -18.44 -24.86 -100.81
CA ALA A 11 -19.15 -23.68 -100.31
C ALA A 11 -19.94 -24.00 -99.04
N ALA A 12 -20.68 -25.13 -99.00
CA ALA A 12 -21.43 -25.53 -97.81
C ALA A 12 -20.55 -25.81 -96.58
N LYS A 13 -19.32 -26.34 -96.77
CA LYS A 13 -18.35 -26.53 -95.67
C LYS A 13 -17.78 -25.20 -95.16
N LEU A 14 -17.49 -24.27 -96.05
CA LEU A 14 -17.00 -22.93 -95.67
C LEU A 14 -18.08 -22.17 -94.91
N ASP A 15 -19.33 -22.18 -95.40
CA ASP A 15 -20.48 -21.57 -94.72
C ASP A 15 -20.69 -22.15 -93.31
N ALA A 16 -20.53 -23.46 -93.13
CA ALA A 16 -20.66 -24.10 -91.82
C ALA A 16 -19.59 -23.60 -90.83
N ILE A 17 -18.34 -23.44 -91.29
CA ILE A 17 -17.26 -22.90 -90.46
C ILE A 17 -17.52 -21.42 -90.16
N GLU A 18 -17.87 -20.63 -91.18
CA GLU A 18 -18.14 -19.19 -91.03
C GLU A 18 -19.34 -18.88 -90.14
N ARG A 19 -20.30 -19.81 -89.98
CA ARG A 19 -21.40 -19.67 -89.01
C ARG A 19 -20.94 -19.80 -87.56
N SER A 20 -19.95 -20.65 -87.29
CA SER A 20 -19.50 -20.97 -85.92
C SER A 20 -18.23 -20.26 -85.47
N GLN A 21 -17.41 -19.78 -86.40
CA GLN A 21 -16.10 -19.19 -86.10
C GLN A 21 -16.00 -17.76 -86.60
N ALA A 22 -15.17 -16.95 -85.94
CA ALA A 22 -14.81 -15.63 -86.44
C ALA A 22 -13.79 -15.79 -87.57
N THR A 23 -14.13 -15.32 -88.77
CA THR A 23 -13.30 -15.45 -89.97
C THR A 23 -13.05 -14.09 -90.62
N VAL A 24 -11.80 -13.85 -91.00
CA VAL A 24 -11.38 -12.65 -91.74
C VAL A 24 -10.33 -13.04 -92.78
N ALA A 25 -10.43 -12.48 -93.98
CA ALA A 25 -9.42 -12.66 -95.01
C ALA A 25 -8.64 -11.36 -95.26
N PHE A 26 -7.35 -11.52 -95.53
CA PHE A 26 -6.42 -10.46 -95.84
C PHE A 26 -5.77 -10.68 -97.21
N ASP A 27 -5.36 -9.61 -97.87
CA ASP A 27 -4.36 -9.71 -98.93
C ASP A 27 -2.99 -10.10 -98.35
N LEU A 28 -2.01 -10.32 -99.23
CA LEU A 28 -0.66 -10.70 -98.82
C LEU A 28 0.09 -9.60 -98.07
N ASP A 29 -0.41 -8.36 -98.10
CA ASP A 29 0.13 -7.22 -97.37
C ASP A 29 -0.61 -6.97 -96.04
N GLY A 30 -1.52 -7.89 -95.68
CA GLY A 30 -2.25 -7.86 -94.43
C GLY A 30 -3.38 -6.84 -94.39
N ARG A 31 -3.88 -6.36 -95.54
CA ARG A 31 -5.09 -5.53 -95.62
C ARG A 31 -6.33 -6.38 -95.67
N ILE A 32 -7.35 -5.98 -94.92
CA ILE A 32 -8.60 -6.74 -94.76
C ILE A 32 -9.40 -6.68 -96.05
N LEU A 33 -9.71 -7.85 -96.61
CA LEU A 33 -10.53 -8.00 -97.82
C LEU A 33 -12.01 -8.17 -97.46
N GLU A 34 -12.28 -9.07 -96.52
CA GLU A 34 -13.60 -9.51 -96.08
C GLU A 34 -13.52 -10.03 -94.64
N ALA A 35 -14.61 -9.90 -93.88
CA ALA A 35 -14.75 -10.46 -92.55
C ALA A 35 -16.21 -10.85 -92.32
N ASN A 36 -16.45 -11.99 -91.65
CA ASN A 36 -17.79 -12.44 -91.35
C ASN A 36 -18.38 -11.73 -90.12
N GLY A 37 -19.69 -11.89 -89.90
CA GLY A 37 -20.40 -11.26 -88.77
C GLY A 37 -19.83 -11.64 -87.40
N ASN A 38 -19.34 -12.86 -87.23
CA ASN A 38 -18.72 -13.32 -85.97
C ASN A 38 -17.42 -12.55 -85.66
N PHE A 39 -16.56 -12.33 -86.66
CA PHE A 39 -15.33 -11.56 -86.48
C PHE A 39 -15.62 -10.08 -86.23
N LEU A 40 -16.54 -9.51 -86.98
CA LEU A 40 -16.95 -8.10 -86.83
C LEU A 40 -17.60 -7.84 -85.46
N GLY A 41 -18.46 -8.74 -85.00
CA GLY A 41 -19.07 -8.70 -83.67
C GLY A 41 -18.03 -8.82 -82.54
N LEU A 42 -17.11 -9.79 -82.65
CA LEU A 42 -16.01 -9.98 -81.70
C LEU A 42 -15.15 -8.71 -81.56
N MET A 43 -14.71 -8.17 -82.69
CA MET A 43 -13.84 -6.99 -82.74
C MET A 43 -14.58 -5.65 -82.60
N GLY A 44 -15.92 -5.65 -82.64
CA GLY A 44 -16.77 -4.48 -82.46
C GLY A 44 -16.73 -3.46 -83.60
N TYR A 45 -16.36 -3.88 -84.82
CA TYR A 45 -16.28 -3.01 -86.00
C TYR A 45 -17.33 -3.39 -87.05
N ALA A 46 -17.79 -2.43 -87.85
CA ALA A 46 -18.48 -2.72 -89.10
C ALA A 46 -17.48 -2.99 -90.25
N LEU A 47 -17.90 -3.71 -91.29
CA LEU A 47 -16.99 -4.14 -92.37
C LEU A 47 -16.38 -2.96 -93.12
N ASP A 48 -17.16 -1.93 -93.40
CA ASP A 48 -16.75 -0.69 -94.05
C ASP A 48 -15.70 0.09 -93.24
N GLU A 49 -15.70 -0.05 -91.91
CA GLU A 49 -14.69 0.58 -91.04
C GLU A 49 -13.32 -0.09 -91.12
N VAL A 50 -13.27 -1.37 -91.48
CA VAL A 50 -12.03 -2.18 -91.44
C VAL A 50 -11.54 -2.61 -92.81
N ARG A 51 -12.41 -2.70 -93.82
CA ARG A 51 -12.05 -3.13 -95.17
C ARG A 51 -10.99 -2.21 -95.78
N GLY A 52 -9.95 -2.79 -96.37
CA GLY A 52 -8.78 -2.09 -96.91
C GLY A 52 -7.78 -1.58 -95.85
N ARG A 53 -8.14 -1.58 -94.56
CA ARG A 53 -7.21 -1.28 -93.47
C ARG A 53 -6.33 -2.49 -93.18
N HIS A 54 -5.14 -2.22 -92.67
CA HIS A 54 -4.17 -3.27 -92.34
C HIS A 54 -4.50 -3.92 -90.99
N HIS A 55 -4.31 -5.23 -90.87
CA HIS A 55 -4.42 -6.05 -89.66
C HIS A 55 -3.83 -5.42 -88.38
N ARG A 56 -2.80 -4.56 -88.50
CA ARG A 56 -2.21 -3.84 -87.36
C ARG A 56 -3.24 -3.00 -86.58
N LEU A 57 -4.37 -2.68 -87.19
CA LEU A 57 -5.53 -2.07 -86.51
C LEU A 57 -5.96 -2.86 -85.27
N PHE A 58 -5.82 -4.18 -85.29
CA PHE A 58 -6.24 -5.07 -84.19
C PHE A 58 -5.10 -5.43 -83.24
N VAL A 59 -3.92 -4.87 -83.41
CA VAL A 59 -2.71 -5.24 -82.68
C VAL A 59 -2.28 -4.04 -81.84
N ASP A 60 -1.69 -4.30 -80.68
CA ASP A 60 -1.09 -3.23 -79.89
C ASP A 60 -0.02 -2.51 -80.73
N PRO A 61 0.00 -1.16 -80.79
CA PRO A 61 0.98 -0.43 -81.59
C PRO A 61 2.44 -0.78 -81.26
N ALA A 62 2.75 -1.14 -80.00
CA ALA A 62 4.07 -1.58 -79.60
C ALA A 62 4.41 -2.96 -80.20
N GLU A 63 3.51 -3.94 -80.08
CA GLU A 63 3.66 -5.28 -80.67
C GLU A 63 3.78 -5.20 -82.20
N ALA A 64 3.01 -4.32 -82.85
CA ALA A 64 3.04 -4.14 -84.29
C ALA A 64 4.36 -3.54 -84.81
N ALA A 65 5.13 -2.87 -83.94
CA ALA A 65 6.44 -2.30 -84.26
C ALA A 65 7.60 -3.31 -84.06
N GLU A 66 7.36 -4.44 -83.41
CA GLU A 66 8.39 -5.45 -83.16
C GLU A 66 8.80 -6.18 -84.45
N PRO A 67 10.09 -6.56 -84.59
CA PRO A 67 10.56 -7.35 -85.74
C PRO A 67 9.80 -8.66 -85.93
N ALA A 68 9.30 -9.26 -84.84
CA ALA A 68 8.51 -10.48 -84.85
C ALA A 68 7.21 -10.33 -85.66
N TYR A 69 6.56 -9.16 -85.61
CA TYR A 69 5.34 -8.89 -86.37
C TYR A 69 5.59 -8.80 -87.88
N ALA A 70 6.72 -8.23 -88.29
CA ALA A 70 7.13 -8.23 -89.69
C ALA A 70 7.48 -9.65 -90.19
N ALA A 71 8.20 -10.42 -89.37
CA ALA A 71 8.53 -11.82 -89.65
C ALA A 71 7.27 -12.71 -89.77
N PHE A 72 6.25 -12.45 -88.94
CA PHE A 72 4.93 -13.09 -88.99
C PHE A 72 4.26 -12.93 -90.37
N TRP A 73 4.24 -11.73 -90.93
CA TRP A 73 3.67 -11.54 -92.27
C TRP A 73 4.56 -12.12 -93.37
N ALA A 74 5.88 -12.10 -93.18
CA ALA A 74 6.82 -12.71 -94.12
C ALA A 74 6.65 -14.24 -94.21
N SER A 75 6.37 -14.94 -93.10
CA SER A 75 6.09 -16.39 -93.12
C SER A 75 4.79 -16.72 -93.84
N LEU A 76 3.71 -15.98 -93.56
CA LEU A 76 2.43 -16.15 -94.25
C LEU A 76 2.56 -15.97 -95.77
N ARG A 77 3.38 -15.01 -96.23
CA ARG A 77 3.67 -14.80 -97.66
C ARG A 77 4.46 -15.94 -98.31
N ARG A 78 5.20 -16.74 -97.53
CA ARG A 78 5.86 -17.95 -98.02
C ARG A 78 4.94 -19.17 -98.05
N GLY A 79 3.69 -19.03 -97.58
CA GLY A 79 2.71 -20.11 -97.51
C GLY A 79 2.72 -20.89 -96.19
N GLU A 80 3.51 -20.45 -95.19
CA GLU A 80 3.54 -21.06 -93.86
C GLU A 80 2.33 -20.57 -93.04
N PHE A 81 1.47 -21.48 -92.56
CA PHE A 81 0.39 -21.12 -91.65
C PHE A 81 0.90 -20.93 -90.22
N GLN A 82 0.19 -20.15 -89.40
CA GLN A 82 0.52 -19.96 -87.99
C GLN A 82 -0.72 -20.07 -87.10
N SER A 83 -0.57 -20.66 -85.92
CA SER A 83 -1.64 -20.80 -84.93
C SER A 83 -1.11 -20.56 -83.53
N ALA A 84 -1.74 -19.64 -82.79
CA ALA A 84 -1.42 -19.34 -81.40
C ALA A 84 -2.59 -18.65 -80.68
N GLU A 85 -2.40 -18.35 -79.39
CA GLU A 85 -3.24 -17.40 -78.66
C GLU A 85 -2.66 -16.00 -78.82
N TYR A 86 -3.53 -15.04 -79.12
CA TYR A 86 -3.15 -13.66 -79.39
C TYR A 86 -4.01 -12.71 -78.58
N ARG A 87 -3.37 -11.70 -78.00
CA ARG A 87 -4.04 -10.50 -77.50
C ARG A 87 -4.32 -9.57 -78.68
N ARG A 88 -5.56 -9.11 -78.82
CA ARG A 88 -5.98 -8.19 -79.88
C ARG A 88 -6.80 -7.05 -79.30
N LEU A 89 -6.82 -5.93 -80.01
CA LEU A 89 -7.56 -4.73 -79.65
C LEU A 89 -8.78 -4.60 -80.56
N ALA A 90 -9.96 -4.69 -79.95
CA ALA A 90 -11.24 -4.36 -80.54
C ALA A 90 -11.46 -2.84 -80.55
N LYS A 91 -12.54 -2.40 -81.20
CA LYS A 91 -12.91 -0.98 -81.30
C LYS A 91 -12.93 -0.31 -79.92
N GLY A 92 -12.36 0.89 -79.83
CA GLY A 92 -12.24 1.64 -78.57
C GLY A 92 -11.15 1.13 -77.61
N GLY A 93 -10.25 0.23 -78.06
CA GLY A 93 -9.14 -0.27 -77.24
C GLY A 93 -9.52 -1.43 -76.32
N ARG A 94 -10.72 -2.00 -76.49
CA ARG A 94 -11.17 -3.16 -75.70
C ARG A 94 -10.29 -4.38 -76.01
N GLU A 95 -9.70 -4.96 -74.98
CA GLU A 95 -8.85 -6.13 -75.11
C GLU A 95 -9.69 -7.39 -75.38
N VAL A 96 -9.22 -8.23 -76.32
CA VAL A 96 -9.82 -9.52 -76.67
C VAL A 96 -8.71 -10.54 -76.78
N TRP A 97 -8.87 -11.70 -76.14
CA TRP A 97 -8.00 -12.84 -76.32
C TRP A 97 -8.61 -13.80 -77.32
N ILE A 98 -7.85 -14.14 -78.34
CA ILE A 98 -8.29 -15.08 -79.37
C ILE A 98 -7.31 -16.23 -79.50
N ARG A 99 -7.83 -17.45 -79.65
CA ARG A 99 -7.06 -18.55 -80.24
C ARG A 99 -7.29 -18.50 -81.74
N ALA A 100 -6.27 -18.18 -82.52
CA ALA A 100 -6.43 -17.96 -83.95
C ALA A 100 -5.41 -18.72 -84.78
N SER A 101 -5.85 -19.17 -85.96
CA SER A 101 -4.99 -19.72 -87.00
C SER A 101 -5.07 -18.84 -88.25
N TYR A 102 -3.91 -18.41 -88.77
CA TYR A 102 -3.74 -17.63 -89.98
C TYR A 102 -3.23 -18.55 -91.09
N ASN A 103 -4.04 -18.73 -92.12
CA ASN A 103 -3.87 -19.79 -93.12
C ASN A 103 -3.73 -19.18 -94.52
N PRO A 104 -2.54 -19.23 -95.15
CA PRO A 104 -2.37 -18.83 -96.55
C PRO A 104 -3.20 -19.73 -97.48
N VAL A 105 -4.02 -19.11 -98.33
CA VAL A 105 -4.75 -19.78 -99.40
C VAL A 105 -3.88 -19.74 -100.65
N LEU A 106 -3.64 -20.89 -101.26
CA LEU A 106 -2.71 -21.05 -102.39
C LEU A 106 -3.47 -21.15 -103.73
N ASP A 107 -2.87 -20.66 -104.83
CA ASP A 107 -3.34 -20.89 -106.19
C ASP A 107 -3.01 -22.33 -106.68
N ALA A 108 -3.47 -22.66 -107.90
CA ALA A 108 -3.20 -23.97 -108.52
C ALA A 108 -1.70 -24.25 -108.79
N ARG A 109 -0.82 -23.24 -108.67
CA ARG A 109 0.64 -23.35 -108.79
C ARG A 109 1.33 -23.33 -107.42
N GLY A 110 0.57 -23.40 -106.32
CA GLY A 110 1.09 -23.41 -104.95
C GLY A 110 1.50 -22.04 -104.40
N ARG A 111 1.20 -20.93 -105.09
CA ARG A 111 1.57 -19.58 -104.64
C ARG A 111 0.49 -18.98 -103.74
N PRO A 112 0.81 -18.40 -102.57
CA PRO A 112 -0.18 -17.72 -101.74
C PRO A 112 -0.87 -16.59 -102.50
N ILE A 113 -2.20 -16.51 -102.40
CA ILE A 113 -3.02 -15.47 -103.03
C ILE A 113 -3.79 -14.60 -102.02
N ARG A 114 -4.05 -15.12 -100.82
CA ARG A 114 -4.67 -14.39 -99.69
C ARG A 114 -4.45 -15.16 -98.39
N ILE A 115 -4.66 -14.53 -97.24
CA ILE A 115 -4.58 -15.17 -95.92
C ILE A 115 -5.96 -15.23 -95.30
N VAL A 116 -6.41 -16.41 -94.85
CA VAL A 116 -7.67 -16.56 -94.10
C VAL A 116 -7.36 -16.88 -92.65
N LYS A 117 -7.88 -16.06 -91.75
CA LYS A 117 -7.77 -16.26 -90.31
C LYS A 117 -9.07 -16.84 -89.75
N PHE A 118 -8.96 -17.91 -88.97
CA PHE A 118 -10.02 -18.39 -88.09
C PHE A 118 -9.67 -18.03 -86.65
N ALA A 119 -10.65 -17.55 -85.89
CA ALA A 119 -10.47 -17.15 -84.50
C ALA A 119 -11.60 -17.67 -83.62
N LEU A 120 -11.22 -18.12 -82.42
CA LEU A 120 -12.11 -18.43 -81.31
C LEU A 120 -11.86 -17.40 -80.20
N ASP A 121 -12.91 -16.81 -79.66
CA ASP A 121 -12.83 -15.94 -78.49
C ASP A 121 -12.59 -16.79 -77.23
N ILE A 122 -11.48 -16.53 -76.54
CA ILE A 122 -11.11 -17.18 -75.28
C ILE A 122 -11.00 -16.17 -74.13
N THR A 123 -11.56 -14.97 -74.30
CA THR A 123 -11.41 -13.85 -73.35
C THR A 123 -11.96 -14.20 -71.97
N ALA A 124 -13.17 -14.76 -71.89
CA ALA A 124 -13.79 -15.14 -70.62
C ALA A 124 -12.99 -16.24 -69.90
N GLU A 125 -12.50 -17.23 -70.64
CA GLU A 125 -11.67 -18.33 -70.11
C GLU A 125 -10.34 -17.80 -69.57
N LYS A 126 -9.69 -16.89 -70.31
CA LYS A 126 -8.41 -16.29 -69.90
C LYS A 126 -8.59 -15.42 -68.65
N GLN A 127 -9.66 -14.63 -68.59
CA GLN A 127 -9.94 -13.79 -67.42
C GLN A 127 -10.22 -14.65 -66.18
N ALA A 128 -11.04 -15.70 -66.29
CA ALA A 128 -11.32 -16.60 -65.18
C ALA A 128 -10.05 -17.30 -64.65
N ALA A 129 -9.14 -17.68 -65.57
CA ALA A 129 -7.85 -18.26 -65.20
C ALA A 129 -6.94 -17.23 -64.50
N ILE A 130 -6.88 -15.98 -64.98
CA ILE A 130 -6.13 -14.89 -64.34
C ILE A 130 -6.69 -14.59 -62.95
N ASP A 131 -8.02 -14.48 -62.81
CA ASP A 131 -8.68 -14.20 -61.54
C ASP A 131 -8.41 -15.31 -60.52
N SER A 132 -8.52 -16.58 -60.94
CA SER A 132 -8.23 -17.74 -60.08
C SER A 132 -6.76 -17.77 -59.64
N ALA A 133 -5.83 -17.52 -60.56
CA ALA A 133 -4.40 -17.43 -60.23
C ALA A 133 -4.09 -16.24 -59.31
N GLY A 134 -4.77 -15.12 -59.50
CA GLY A 134 -4.69 -13.92 -58.66
C GLY A 134 -5.16 -14.19 -57.23
N GLN A 135 -6.30 -14.86 -57.06
CA GLN A 135 -6.82 -15.25 -55.75
C GLN A 135 -5.85 -16.19 -55.00
N ILE A 136 -5.33 -17.22 -55.66
CA ILE A 136 -4.32 -18.13 -55.08
C ILE A 136 -3.08 -17.36 -54.63
N THR A 137 -2.62 -16.42 -55.47
CA THR A 137 -1.47 -15.57 -55.15
C THR A 137 -1.73 -14.68 -53.94
N ALA A 138 -2.93 -14.09 -53.83
CA ALA A 138 -3.32 -13.25 -52.70
C ALA A 138 -3.37 -14.05 -51.38
N ILE A 139 -3.90 -15.28 -51.42
CA ILE A 139 -3.90 -16.17 -50.24
C ILE A 139 -2.47 -16.57 -49.87
N ASN A 140 -1.64 -16.97 -50.83
CA ASN A 140 -0.26 -17.36 -50.59
C ASN A 140 0.62 -16.23 -50.01
N ARG A 141 0.24 -14.96 -50.20
CA ARG A 141 0.93 -13.80 -49.63
C ARG A 141 0.55 -13.50 -48.18
N SER A 142 -0.59 -14.00 -47.70
CA SER A 142 -1.15 -13.63 -46.40
C SER A 142 -1.29 -14.81 -45.43
N GLN A 143 -1.24 -16.05 -45.91
CA GLN A 143 -1.39 -17.25 -45.09
C GLN A 143 -0.27 -18.25 -45.35
N ALA A 144 0.08 -19.03 -44.32
CA ALA A 144 0.96 -20.17 -44.47
C ALA A 144 0.19 -21.30 -45.19
N VAL A 145 0.72 -21.77 -46.31
CA VAL A 145 0.07 -22.77 -47.17
C VAL A 145 0.99 -23.96 -47.38
N ILE A 146 0.44 -25.16 -47.22
CA ILE A 146 1.14 -26.42 -47.51
C ILE A 146 0.18 -27.41 -48.17
N HIS A 147 0.70 -28.14 -49.15
CA HIS A 147 0.00 -29.12 -49.94
C HIS A 147 0.44 -30.53 -49.57
N PHE A 148 -0.51 -31.43 -49.43
CA PHE A 148 -0.26 -32.84 -49.17
C PHE A 148 -0.95 -33.72 -50.22
N ALA A 149 -0.35 -34.87 -50.49
CA ALA A 149 -1.05 -35.99 -51.08
C ALA A 149 -2.08 -36.55 -50.08
N PRO A 150 -3.08 -37.35 -50.52
CA PRO A 150 -4.11 -37.89 -49.64
C PRO A 150 -3.58 -38.72 -48.46
N ASP A 151 -2.37 -39.28 -48.58
CA ASP A 151 -1.69 -40.05 -47.53
C ASP A 151 -0.91 -39.19 -46.52
N GLY A 152 -0.88 -37.86 -46.70
CA GLY A 152 -0.13 -36.93 -45.86
C GLY A 152 1.32 -36.67 -46.29
N THR A 153 1.74 -37.15 -47.45
CA THR A 153 3.02 -36.80 -48.06
C THR A 153 3.02 -35.35 -48.54
N ILE A 154 4.05 -34.58 -48.18
CA ILE A 154 4.18 -33.16 -48.50
C ILE A 154 4.55 -32.99 -49.97
N LEU A 155 3.69 -32.29 -50.71
CA LEU A 155 3.88 -32.00 -52.13
C LEU A 155 4.62 -30.69 -52.36
N ASP A 156 4.21 -29.65 -51.63
CA ASP A 156 4.72 -28.29 -51.77
C ASP A 156 4.35 -27.44 -50.55
N ALA A 157 5.06 -26.35 -50.28
CA ALA A 157 4.76 -25.40 -49.20
C ALA A 157 5.24 -24.00 -49.56
N ASN A 158 4.47 -22.98 -49.18
CA ASN A 158 4.84 -21.59 -49.44
C ASN A 158 5.88 -21.08 -48.42
N PRO A 159 6.57 -19.96 -48.72
CA PRO A 159 7.59 -19.40 -47.82
C PRO A 159 7.07 -19.11 -46.41
N LEU A 160 5.83 -18.64 -46.26
CA LEU A 160 5.25 -18.34 -44.94
C LEU A 160 5.16 -19.57 -44.04
N PHE A 161 4.74 -20.72 -44.60
CA PHE A 161 4.70 -21.98 -43.86
C PHE A 161 6.11 -22.46 -43.48
N LEU A 162 7.03 -22.39 -44.44
CA LEU A 162 8.42 -22.82 -44.26
C LEU A 162 9.13 -22.00 -43.17
N THR A 163 8.97 -20.67 -43.20
CA THR A 163 9.50 -19.76 -42.17
C THR A 163 8.90 -20.06 -40.80
N ALA A 164 7.57 -20.22 -40.70
CA ALA A 164 6.91 -20.52 -39.42
C ALA A 164 7.38 -21.85 -38.80
N MET A 165 7.67 -22.86 -39.63
CA MET A 165 8.13 -24.18 -39.17
C MET A 165 9.66 -24.30 -39.08
N GLY A 166 10.41 -23.34 -39.61
CA GLY A 166 11.88 -23.31 -39.63
C GLY A 166 12.55 -24.29 -40.60
N TYR A 167 11.86 -24.71 -41.67
CA TYR A 167 12.39 -25.66 -42.65
C TYR A 167 12.54 -25.04 -44.05
N ASP A 168 13.43 -25.60 -44.86
CA ASP A 168 13.46 -25.34 -46.30
C ASP A 168 12.56 -26.34 -47.07
N LEU A 169 12.08 -25.94 -48.25
CA LEU A 169 11.18 -26.78 -49.06
C LEU A 169 11.80 -28.15 -49.39
N ALA A 170 13.10 -28.17 -49.69
CA ALA A 170 13.83 -29.40 -50.02
C ALA A 170 13.90 -30.38 -48.84
N GLU A 171 13.79 -29.90 -47.60
CA GLU A 171 13.86 -30.72 -46.38
C GLU A 171 12.53 -31.36 -46.02
N VAL A 172 11.42 -30.82 -46.54
CA VAL A 172 10.05 -31.27 -46.20
C VAL A 172 9.37 -31.96 -47.38
N ARG A 173 9.66 -31.57 -48.62
CA ARG A 173 9.02 -32.14 -49.81
C ARG A 173 9.30 -33.64 -49.92
N GLY A 174 8.25 -34.43 -50.19
CA GLY A 174 8.31 -35.89 -50.25
C GLY A 174 8.33 -36.58 -48.89
N ARG A 175 8.41 -35.83 -47.77
CA ARG A 175 8.26 -36.39 -46.42
C ARG A 175 6.81 -36.34 -45.98
N HIS A 176 6.46 -37.14 -44.98
CA HIS A 176 5.10 -37.16 -44.43
C HIS A 176 4.93 -36.07 -43.35
N HIS A 177 3.72 -35.50 -43.25
CA HIS A 177 3.33 -34.51 -42.21
C HIS A 177 3.75 -34.88 -40.77
N ARG A 178 3.94 -36.17 -40.45
CA ARG A 178 4.37 -36.63 -39.12
C ARG A 178 5.66 -35.96 -38.63
N LEU A 179 6.44 -35.39 -39.55
CA LEU A 179 7.59 -34.52 -39.26
C LEU A 179 7.26 -33.37 -38.29
N PHE A 180 6.05 -32.81 -38.38
CA PHE A 180 5.66 -31.61 -37.63
C PHE A 180 4.92 -31.92 -36.31
N VAL A 181 4.90 -33.17 -35.87
CA VAL A 181 4.20 -33.58 -34.63
C VAL A 181 5.11 -34.44 -33.78
N THR A 182 4.69 -34.70 -32.54
CA THR A 182 5.43 -35.62 -31.66
C THR A 182 5.28 -37.08 -32.13
N GLU A 183 6.23 -37.94 -31.78
CA GLU A 183 6.13 -39.38 -32.08
C GLU A 183 4.88 -40.01 -31.45
N ALA A 184 4.52 -39.59 -30.24
CA ALA A 184 3.32 -40.04 -29.55
C ALA A 184 2.03 -39.66 -30.33
N GLU A 185 1.95 -38.43 -30.85
CA GLU A 185 0.81 -37.99 -31.67
C GLU A 185 0.77 -38.74 -33.00
N ALA A 186 1.91 -38.90 -33.69
CA ALA A 186 1.99 -39.60 -34.97
C ALA A 186 1.58 -41.09 -34.87
N ALA A 187 1.83 -41.73 -33.74
CA ALA A 187 1.43 -43.12 -33.48
C ALA A 187 -0.04 -43.27 -33.04
N SER A 188 -0.75 -42.18 -32.76
CA SER A 188 -2.08 -42.22 -32.18
C SER A 188 -3.15 -42.72 -33.18
N PRO A 189 -4.20 -43.42 -32.70
CA PRO A 189 -5.35 -43.76 -33.54
C PRO A 189 -6.03 -42.52 -34.14
N ALA A 190 -6.11 -41.42 -33.38
CA ALA A 190 -6.70 -40.16 -33.83
C ALA A 190 -5.96 -39.55 -35.02
N TYR A 191 -4.61 -39.62 -35.04
CA TYR A 191 -3.82 -39.13 -36.17
C TYR A 191 -4.04 -39.95 -37.45
N ARG A 192 -4.21 -41.27 -37.32
CA ARG A 192 -4.55 -42.14 -38.47
C ARG A 192 -5.94 -41.84 -39.02
N GLU A 193 -6.93 -41.70 -38.14
CA GLU A 193 -8.30 -41.36 -38.56
C GLU A 193 -8.36 -39.96 -39.20
N PHE A 194 -7.60 -39.00 -38.68
CA PHE A 194 -7.51 -37.66 -39.25
C PHE A 194 -7.12 -37.67 -40.73
N TRP A 195 -6.08 -38.41 -41.11
CA TRP A 195 -5.68 -38.54 -42.53
C TRP A 195 -6.65 -39.39 -43.34
N ALA A 196 -7.24 -40.43 -42.74
CA ALA A 196 -8.27 -41.22 -43.41
C ALA A 196 -9.51 -40.38 -43.76
N GLY A 197 -9.97 -39.51 -42.86
CA GLY A 197 -11.07 -38.56 -43.11
C GLY A 197 -10.74 -37.58 -44.22
N LEU A 198 -9.56 -36.97 -44.19
CA LEU A 198 -9.11 -36.06 -45.26
C LEU A 198 -9.06 -36.74 -46.63
N ALA A 199 -8.61 -38.00 -46.69
CA ALA A 199 -8.58 -38.79 -47.92
C ALA A 199 -9.98 -39.18 -48.44
N ARG A 200 -11.00 -39.18 -47.57
CA ARG A 200 -12.42 -39.33 -47.94
C ARG A 200 -13.08 -38.01 -48.36
N GLY A 201 -12.35 -36.89 -48.30
CA GLY A 201 -12.85 -35.57 -48.66
C GLY A 201 -13.40 -34.73 -47.49
N GLU A 202 -13.27 -35.19 -46.25
CA GLU A 202 -13.73 -34.45 -45.07
C GLU A 202 -12.77 -33.29 -44.75
N TYR A 203 -13.28 -32.08 -44.51
CA TYR A 203 -12.45 -30.97 -44.06
C TYR A 203 -12.22 -31.04 -42.54
N HIS A 204 -11.10 -30.48 -42.07
CA HIS A 204 -10.85 -30.37 -40.63
C HIS A 204 -10.19 -29.04 -40.27
N GLY A 205 -10.64 -28.40 -39.18
CA GLY A 205 -10.12 -27.11 -38.73
C GLY A 205 -9.98 -27.04 -37.21
N GLY A 206 -8.99 -26.27 -36.74
CA GLY A 206 -8.72 -26.10 -35.32
C GLY A 206 -7.40 -25.41 -35.03
N GLU A 207 -7.05 -25.36 -33.75
CA GLU A 207 -5.73 -24.95 -33.30
C GLU A 207 -4.87 -26.19 -33.06
N PHE A 208 -3.65 -26.16 -33.58
CA PHE A 208 -2.74 -27.29 -33.52
C PHE A 208 -1.39 -26.86 -33.01
N LYS A 209 -0.85 -27.68 -32.10
CA LYS A 209 0.54 -27.61 -31.71
C LYS A 209 1.37 -28.42 -32.69
N ARG A 210 2.43 -27.82 -33.22
CA ARG A 210 3.38 -28.44 -34.15
C ARG A 210 4.80 -28.27 -33.63
N ARG A 211 5.69 -29.10 -34.13
CA ARG A 211 7.12 -29.07 -33.81
C ARG A 211 7.90 -28.50 -34.97
N GLY A 212 8.61 -27.41 -34.73
CA GLY A 212 9.56 -26.80 -35.66
C GLY A 212 10.85 -27.61 -35.79
N LYS A 213 11.70 -27.21 -36.74
CA LYS A 213 12.98 -27.90 -37.03
C LYS A 213 13.92 -27.98 -35.82
N ASP A 214 13.95 -26.93 -35.02
CA ASP A 214 14.75 -26.79 -33.80
C ASP A 214 14.15 -27.55 -32.59
N GLY A 215 13.01 -28.21 -32.77
CA GLY A 215 12.27 -28.87 -31.70
C GLY A 215 11.32 -27.95 -30.93
N GLY A 216 11.28 -26.66 -31.27
CA GLY A 216 10.39 -25.68 -30.67
C GLY A 216 8.92 -25.94 -30.97
N ASP A 217 8.06 -25.47 -30.07
CA ASP A 217 6.61 -25.57 -30.21
C ASP A 217 6.07 -24.40 -31.04
N VAL A 218 5.40 -24.71 -32.15
CA VAL A 218 4.72 -23.76 -33.02
C VAL A 218 3.21 -23.99 -32.90
N TRP A 219 2.46 -22.97 -32.49
CA TRP A 219 1.01 -23.02 -32.48
C TRP A 219 0.43 -22.41 -33.75
N ILE A 220 -0.42 -23.17 -34.44
CA ILE A 220 -1.06 -22.73 -35.66
C ILE A 220 -2.58 -22.87 -35.56
N GLN A 221 -3.31 -21.85 -36.00
CA GLN A 221 -4.72 -21.99 -36.33
C GLN A 221 -4.79 -22.41 -37.80
N ALA A 222 -5.35 -23.59 -38.10
CA ALA A 222 -5.29 -24.12 -39.45
C ALA A 222 -6.57 -24.83 -39.89
N THR A 223 -6.78 -24.87 -41.20
CA THR A 223 -7.81 -25.67 -41.86
C THR A 223 -7.16 -26.55 -42.93
N TYR A 224 -7.54 -27.82 -42.98
CA TYR A 224 -7.11 -28.81 -43.95
C TYR A 224 -8.28 -29.07 -44.90
N ASN A 225 -8.11 -28.74 -46.17
CA ASN A 225 -9.17 -28.71 -47.18
C ASN A 225 -8.84 -29.66 -48.34
N PRO A 226 -9.52 -30.80 -48.46
CA PRO A 226 -9.39 -31.70 -49.60
C PRO A 226 -9.85 -31.04 -50.90
N ILE A 227 -9.03 -31.15 -51.95
CA ILE A 227 -9.37 -30.76 -53.33
C ILE A 227 -9.77 -32.03 -54.07
N LEU A 228 -10.98 -32.04 -54.62
CA LEU A 228 -11.57 -33.21 -55.25
C LEU A 228 -11.42 -33.16 -56.78
N ASP A 229 -11.33 -34.32 -57.42
CA ASP A 229 -11.40 -34.45 -58.88
C ASP A 229 -12.86 -34.47 -59.39
N ALA A 230 -13.04 -34.56 -60.71
CA ALA A 230 -14.36 -34.59 -61.35
C ALA A 230 -15.22 -35.82 -60.96
N THR A 231 -14.62 -36.84 -60.34
CA THR A 231 -15.30 -38.05 -59.84
C THR A 231 -15.55 -38.02 -58.34
N GLY A 232 -15.18 -36.93 -57.66
CA GLY A 232 -15.33 -36.75 -56.21
C GLY A 232 -14.22 -37.37 -55.36
N ARG A 233 -13.13 -37.86 -55.97
CA ARG A 233 -11.98 -38.42 -55.23
C ARG A 233 -11.02 -37.32 -54.82
N THR A 234 -10.45 -37.41 -53.62
CA THR A 234 -9.45 -36.43 -53.14
C THR A 234 -8.18 -36.52 -53.97
N LEU A 235 -7.89 -35.45 -54.72
CA LEU A 235 -6.67 -35.28 -55.51
C LEU A 235 -5.49 -34.90 -54.63
N LYS A 236 -5.70 -33.93 -53.73
CA LYS A 236 -4.70 -33.41 -52.79
C LYS A 236 -5.39 -32.69 -51.63
N ILE A 237 -4.64 -32.40 -50.57
CA ILE A 237 -5.13 -31.66 -49.41
C ILE A 237 -4.36 -30.35 -49.31
N VAL A 238 -5.07 -29.23 -49.21
CA VAL A 238 -4.48 -27.90 -49.04
C VAL A 238 -4.76 -27.43 -47.63
N LYS A 239 -3.69 -27.10 -46.90
CA LYS A 239 -3.79 -26.54 -45.57
C LYS A 239 -3.49 -25.05 -45.60
N TYR A 240 -4.40 -24.27 -45.02
CA TYR A 240 -4.20 -22.85 -44.74
C TYR A 240 -3.97 -22.69 -43.25
N ALA A 241 -2.95 -21.94 -42.85
CA ALA A 241 -2.58 -21.76 -41.47
C ALA A 241 -2.14 -20.32 -41.16
N THR A 242 -2.38 -19.93 -39.91
CA THR A 242 -1.87 -18.71 -39.30
C THR A 242 -1.08 -19.11 -38.07
N ASP A 243 0.14 -18.61 -37.94
CA ASP A 243 0.95 -18.77 -36.73
C ASP A 243 0.37 -17.91 -35.61
N ILE A 244 -0.01 -18.55 -34.51
CA ILE A 244 -0.57 -17.93 -33.31
C ILE A 244 0.34 -18.14 -32.09
N THR A 245 1.60 -18.53 -32.30
CA THR A 245 2.56 -18.84 -31.22
C THR A 245 2.77 -17.66 -30.29
N ALA A 246 3.04 -16.47 -30.86
CA ALA A 246 3.22 -15.25 -30.07
C ALA A 246 1.96 -14.89 -29.25
N ALA A 247 0.78 -15.04 -29.84
CA ALA A 247 -0.49 -14.79 -29.16
C ALA A 247 -0.72 -15.78 -27.99
N LYS A 248 -0.44 -17.07 -28.19
CA LYS A 248 -0.51 -18.10 -27.14
C LYS A 248 0.49 -17.87 -26.02
N GLN A 249 1.72 -17.51 -26.35
CA GLN A 249 2.75 -17.19 -25.35
C GLN A 249 2.37 -15.93 -24.56
N HIS A 250 1.89 -14.88 -25.20
CA HIS A 250 1.43 -13.68 -24.53
C HIS A 250 0.24 -13.95 -23.60
N ALA A 251 -0.73 -14.75 -24.05
CA ALA A 251 -1.85 -15.18 -23.21
C ALA A 251 -1.38 -16.01 -22.00
N ALA A 252 -0.43 -16.94 -22.20
CA ALA A 252 0.13 -17.75 -21.12
C ALA A 252 0.95 -16.90 -20.12
N ASP A 253 1.75 -15.95 -20.60
CA ASP A 253 2.50 -15.02 -19.76
C ASP A 253 1.58 -14.10 -18.95
N THR A 254 0.53 -13.57 -19.58
CA THR A 254 -0.49 -12.74 -18.91
C THR A 254 -1.22 -13.53 -17.83
N ALA A 255 -1.63 -14.77 -18.15
CA ALA A 255 -2.25 -15.66 -17.17
C ALA A 255 -1.30 -15.98 -16.02
N GLY A 256 -0.03 -16.29 -16.31
CA GLY A 256 0.99 -16.57 -15.31
C GLY A 256 1.27 -15.39 -14.38
N LYS A 257 1.29 -14.15 -14.92
CA LYS A 257 1.42 -12.92 -14.13
C LYS A 257 0.25 -12.70 -13.19
N ILE A 258 -0.98 -12.93 -13.67
CA ILE A 258 -2.19 -12.86 -12.83
C ILE A 258 -2.12 -13.91 -11.73
N GLU A 259 -1.80 -15.16 -12.05
CA GLU A 259 -1.70 -16.25 -11.08
C GLU A 259 -0.64 -15.95 -10.00
N ALA A 260 0.54 -15.46 -10.40
CA ALA A 260 1.59 -15.08 -9.47
C ALA A 260 1.15 -13.99 -8.48
N ALA A 261 0.37 -13.00 -8.94
CA ALA A 261 -0.21 -11.98 -8.06
C ALA A 261 -1.26 -12.58 -7.10
N LEU A 262 -2.10 -13.51 -7.58
CA LEU A 262 -3.16 -14.15 -6.78
C LEU A 262 -2.62 -15.11 -5.71
N ARG A 263 -1.39 -15.61 -5.83
CA ARG A 263 -0.76 -16.55 -4.86
C ARG A 263 -0.36 -15.94 -3.51
N SER A 264 -0.30 -14.61 -3.41
CA SER A 264 0.16 -13.93 -2.18
C SER A 264 -0.89 -13.01 -1.55
N GLN A 265 -2.00 -12.73 -2.24
CA GLN A 265 -3.01 -11.77 -1.81
C GLN A 265 -4.36 -12.45 -1.61
N ALA A 266 -5.15 -11.97 -0.65
CA ALA A 266 -6.55 -12.36 -0.54
C ALA A 266 -7.36 -11.65 -1.62
N VAL A 267 -8.10 -12.41 -2.42
CA VAL A 267 -8.91 -11.88 -3.52
C VAL A 267 -10.34 -12.40 -3.44
N ILE A 268 -11.29 -11.51 -3.65
CA ILE A 268 -12.72 -11.81 -3.75
C ILE A 268 -13.36 -10.94 -4.82
N GLU A 269 -14.27 -11.54 -5.59
CA GLU A 269 -15.00 -10.90 -6.65
C GLU A 269 -16.48 -10.70 -6.26
N PHE A 270 -17.02 -9.57 -6.67
CA PHE A 270 -18.42 -9.23 -6.48
C PHE A 270 -19.08 -8.81 -7.80
N ALA A 271 -20.35 -9.13 -7.96
CA ALA A 271 -21.23 -8.46 -8.91
C ALA A 271 -21.42 -6.98 -8.51
N MET A 272 -21.92 -6.16 -9.43
CA MET A 272 -22.11 -4.72 -9.22
C MET A 272 -23.12 -4.34 -8.12
N ASP A 273 -23.98 -5.28 -7.73
CA ASP A 273 -24.90 -5.15 -6.59
C ASP A 273 -24.25 -5.52 -5.24
N GLY A 274 -23.03 -6.07 -5.25
CA GLY A 274 -22.30 -6.54 -4.09
C GLY A 274 -22.51 -8.02 -3.75
N THR A 275 -23.14 -8.80 -4.63
CA THR A 275 -23.23 -10.27 -4.53
C THR A 275 -21.88 -10.91 -4.79
N ILE A 276 -21.48 -11.87 -3.96
CA ILE A 276 -20.19 -12.56 -4.04
C ILE A 276 -20.22 -13.59 -5.17
N LEU A 277 -19.23 -13.50 -6.07
CA LEU A 277 -19.09 -14.38 -7.22
C LEU A 277 -18.08 -15.50 -6.93
N GLU A 278 -16.88 -15.13 -6.47
CA GLU A 278 -15.78 -16.06 -6.21
C GLU A 278 -14.82 -15.47 -5.17
N ALA A 279 -14.08 -16.31 -4.46
CA ALA A 279 -12.99 -15.90 -3.58
C ALA A 279 -11.87 -16.93 -3.55
N ASN A 280 -10.62 -16.47 -3.46
CA ASN A 280 -9.48 -17.37 -3.37
C ASN A 280 -9.27 -17.91 -1.94
N GLY A 281 -8.44 -18.95 -1.82
CA GLY A 281 -8.16 -19.60 -0.53
C GLY A 281 -7.57 -18.66 0.54
N HIS A 282 -6.83 -17.63 0.14
CA HIS A 282 -6.26 -16.64 1.07
C HIS A 282 -7.34 -15.77 1.71
N PHE A 283 -8.32 -15.31 0.93
CA PHE A 283 -9.47 -14.57 1.46
C PHE A 283 -10.31 -15.43 2.41
N LEU A 284 -10.60 -16.66 1.98
CA LEU A 284 -11.37 -17.62 2.77
C LEU A 284 -10.69 -17.92 4.11
N LYS A 285 -9.38 -18.15 4.11
CA LYS A 285 -8.58 -18.36 5.31
C LYS A 285 -8.61 -17.14 6.25
N ALA A 286 -8.43 -15.93 5.70
CA ALA A 286 -8.45 -14.69 6.50
C ALA A 286 -9.82 -14.48 7.17
N MET A 287 -10.92 -14.70 6.45
CA MET A 287 -12.28 -14.50 6.95
C MET A 287 -12.84 -15.71 7.75
N GLY A 288 -12.29 -16.91 7.55
CA GLY A 288 -12.68 -18.15 8.23
C GLY A 288 -13.93 -18.83 7.65
N TYR A 289 -14.25 -18.59 6.37
CA TYR A 289 -15.40 -19.19 5.68
C TYR A 289 -14.95 -20.18 4.60
N GLY A 290 -15.81 -21.15 4.27
CA GLY A 290 -15.76 -21.91 3.01
C GLY A 290 -16.33 -21.10 1.84
N LEU A 291 -15.97 -21.48 0.60
CA LEU A 291 -16.43 -20.79 -0.61
C LEU A 291 -17.95 -20.94 -0.79
N ASP A 292 -18.46 -22.15 -0.59
CA ASP A 292 -19.87 -22.54 -0.60
C ASP A 292 -20.70 -21.76 0.42
N GLU A 293 -20.10 -21.32 1.52
CA GLU A 293 -20.77 -20.53 2.55
C GLU A 293 -21.01 -19.07 2.14
N ILE A 294 -20.22 -18.52 1.20
CA ILE A 294 -20.23 -17.09 0.87
C ILE A 294 -20.72 -16.78 -0.54
N VAL A 295 -20.53 -17.68 -1.51
CA VAL A 295 -20.94 -17.45 -2.91
C VAL A 295 -22.46 -17.26 -2.99
N GLY A 296 -22.89 -16.29 -3.79
CA GLY A 296 -24.30 -15.89 -3.93
C GLY A 296 -24.84 -15.05 -2.76
N ARG A 297 -24.08 -14.85 -1.68
CA ARG A 297 -24.44 -13.92 -0.62
C ARG A 297 -23.93 -12.52 -0.92
N HIS A 298 -24.53 -11.51 -0.29
CA HIS A 298 -24.09 -10.12 -0.43
C HIS A 298 -22.97 -9.79 0.55
N HIS A 299 -21.97 -9.01 0.10
CA HIS A 299 -20.85 -8.44 0.88
C HIS A 299 -21.23 -7.93 2.29
N ARG A 300 -22.47 -7.48 2.52
CA ARG A 300 -22.95 -7.01 3.82
C ARG A 300 -22.75 -8.02 4.96
N MET A 301 -22.61 -9.32 4.65
CA MET A 301 -22.31 -10.35 5.65
C MET A 301 -20.96 -10.14 6.36
N PHE A 302 -20.03 -9.39 5.75
CA PHE A 302 -18.71 -9.11 6.32
C PHE A 302 -18.65 -7.81 7.13
N VAL A 303 -19.77 -7.12 7.34
CA VAL A 303 -19.83 -5.87 8.12
C VAL A 303 -20.90 -5.96 9.19
N SER A 304 -20.86 -5.06 10.18
CA SER A 304 -21.91 -5.01 11.20
C SER A 304 -23.25 -4.58 10.59
N PRO A 305 -24.40 -4.97 11.20
CA PRO A 305 -25.71 -4.52 10.74
C PRO A 305 -25.84 -2.99 10.67
N ASP A 306 -25.31 -2.27 11.67
CA ASP A 306 -25.31 -0.81 11.72
C ASP A 306 -24.53 -0.20 10.56
N GLN A 307 -23.37 -0.78 10.21
CA GLN A 307 -22.57 -0.32 9.08
C GLN A 307 -23.26 -0.62 7.76
N ALA A 308 -23.85 -1.80 7.60
CA ALA A 308 -24.60 -2.18 6.39
C ALA A 308 -25.81 -1.26 6.14
N ALA A 309 -26.43 -0.74 7.20
CA ALA A 309 -27.55 0.21 7.13
C ALA A 309 -27.11 1.68 6.96
N SER A 310 -25.82 1.97 7.02
CA SER A 310 -25.32 3.35 6.99
C SER A 310 -25.36 4.00 5.60
N PRO A 311 -25.59 5.33 5.50
CA PRO A 311 -25.50 6.05 4.22
C PRO A 311 -24.15 5.87 3.52
N GLY A 312 -23.04 5.87 4.29
CA GLY A 312 -21.70 5.69 3.74
C GLY A 312 -21.48 4.32 3.07
N TYR A 313 -22.14 3.26 3.56
CA TYR A 313 -22.09 1.95 2.90
C TYR A 313 -22.82 1.95 1.55
N ALA A 314 -23.96 2.67 1.47
CA ALA A 314 -24.68 2.83 0.21
C ALA A 314 -23.88 3.67 -0.81
N GLU A 315 -23.28 4.78 -0.36
CA GLU A 315 -22.41 5.63 -1.17
C GLU A 315 -21.16 4.89 -1.68
N PHE A 316 -20.55 4.06 -0.83
CA PHE A 316 -19.42 3.21 -1.21
C PHE A 316 -19.75 2.34 -2.44
N TRP A 317 -20.86 1.59 -2.39
CA TRP A 317 -21.28 0.75 -3.53
C TRP A 317 -21.74 1.57 -4.74
N ALA A 318 -22.35 2.73 -4.53
CA ALA A 318 -22.69 3.65 -5.62
C ALA A 318 -21.42 4.18 -6.33
N GLY A 319 -20.34 4.43 -5.59
CA GLY A 319 -19.05 4.81 -6.15
C GLY A 319 -18.42 3.72 -7.01
N LEU A 320 -18.44 2.47 -6.53
CA LEU A 320 -17.96 1.31 -7.30
C LEU A 320 -18.73 1.13 -8.61
N ARG A 321 -20.06 1.25 -8.58
CA ARG A 321 -20.90 1.21 -9.80
C ARG A 321 -20.64 2.35 -10.77
N ALA A 322 -20.19 3.50 -10.27
CA ALA A 322 -19.77 4.63 -11.09
C ALA A 322 -18.31 4.50 -11.60
N GLY A 323 -17.65 3.35 -11.38
CA GLY A 323 -16.28 3.09 -11.81
C GLY A 323 -15.18 3.64 -10.89
N ARG A 324 -15.53 4.22 -9.73
CA ARG A 324 -14.53 4.69 -8.75
C ARG A 324 -14.02 3.51 -7.93
N TYR A 325 -12.71 3.43 -7.72
CA TYR A 325 -12.13 2.46 -6.78
C TYR A 325 -12.18 2.99 -5.34
N ALA A 326 -12.02 2.10 -4.36
CA ALA A 326 -11.93 2.46 -2.95
C ALA A 326 -10.82 1.67 -2.27
N SER A 327 -9.90 2.36 -1.58
CA SER A 327 -8.78 1.79 -0.84
C SER A 327 -8.80 2.31 0.60
N ALA A 328 -8.72 1.42 1.59
CA ALA A 328 -8.58 1.76 3.00
C ALA A 328 -8.24 0.51 3.84
N VAL A 329 -8.03 0.72 5.14
CA VAL A 329 -8.14 -0.36 6.13
C VAL A 329 -9.60 -0.49 6.56
N PHE A 330 -10.12 -1.70 6.47
CA PHE A 330 -11.49 -2.01 6.80
C PHE A 330 -11.58 -3.01 7.95
N GLN A 331 -12.37 -2.68 8.97
CA GLN A 331 -12.87 -3.65 9.92
C GLN A 331 -13.97 -4.49 9.26
N ARG A 332 -13.86 -5.81 9.37
CA ARG A 332 -14.80 -6.80 8.85
C ARG A 332 -15.10 -7.87 9.89
N LEU A 333 -16.18 -8.60 9.66
CA LEU A 333 -16.63 -9.71 10.46
C LEU A 333 -16.39 -11.02 9.70
N GLY A 334 -15.49 -11.84 10.24
CA GLY A 334 -15.27 -13.22 9.85
C GLY A 334 -16.35 -14.15 10.43
N LYS A 335 -16.19 -15.45 10.18
CA LYS A 335 -17.10 -16.49 10.69
C LYS A 335 -17.20 -16.42 12.20
N GLY A 336 -18.43 -16.54 12.71
CA GLY A 336 -18.72 -16.45 14.15
C GLY A 336 -18.59 -15.04 14.74
N GLY A 337 -18.56 -13.99 13.91
CA GLY A 337 -18.44 -12.60 14.37
C GLY A 337 -17.02 -12.20 14.75
N ARG A 338 -16.01 -13.02 14.40
CA ARG A 338 -14.60 -12.70 14.64
C ARG A 338 -14.21 -11.42 13.92
N GLU A 339 -13.64 -10.48 14.65
CA GLU A 339 -13.12 -9.24 14.07
C GLU A 339 -11.90 -9.52 13.18
N VAL A 340 -11.92 -8.99 11.97
CA VAL A 340 -10.84 -9.10 10.98
C VAL A 340 -10.55 -7.71 10.42
N TRP A 341 -9.30 -7.28 10.47
CA TRP A 341 -8.85 -6.05 9.84
C TRP A 341 -8.15 -6.37 8.53
N ILE A 342 -8.60 -5.74 7.46
CA ILE A 342 -8.03 -5.93 6.13
C ILE A 342 -7.66 -4.59 5.51
N GLN A 343 -6.43 -4.45 5.04
CA GLN A 343 -6.08 -3.40 4.10
C GLN A 343 -6.54 -3.88 2.73
N ALA A 344 -7.45 -3.16 2.09
CA ALA A 344 -8.05 -3.64 0.85
C ALA A 344 -8.34 -2.53 -0.16
N THR A 345 -8.24 -2.90 -1.43
CA THR A 345 -8.60 -2.07 -2.58
C THR A 345 -9.71 -2.76 -3.36
N TYR A 346 -10.84 -2.09 -3.54
CA TYR A 346 -11.98 -2.52 -4.35
C TYR A 346 -11.90 -1.80 -5.69
N THR A 347 -11.72 -2.56 -6.77
CA THR A 347 -11.48 -2.04 -8.11
C THR A 347 -12.56 -2.56 -9.06
N PRO A 348 -13.38 -1.67 -9.64
CA PRO A 348 -14.30 -2.03 -10.71
C PRO A 348 -13.56 -2.51 -11.96
N VAL A 349 -13.98 -3.64 -12.52
CA VAL A 349 -13.54 -4.17 -13.81
C VAL A 349 -14.52 -3.70 -14.88
N LEU A 350 -13.98 -3.23 -16.00
CA LEU A 350 -14.74 -2.71 -17.13
C LEU A 350 -14.91 -3.80 -18.20
N ASP A 351 -16.05 -3.81 -18.88
CA ASP A 351 -16.27 -4.62 -20.07
C ASP A 351 -15.68 -3.98 -21.35
N ILE A 352 -15.91 -4.61 -22.51
CA ILE A 352 -15.40 -4.14 -23.80
C ILE A 352 -15.95 -2.77 -24.21
N ASP A 353 -17.13 -2.38 -23.69
CA ASP A 353 -17.76 -1.08 -23.92
C ASP A 353 -17.34 -0.04 -22.87
N GLY A 354 -16.41 -0.40 -21.97
CA GLY A 354 -15.90 0.45 -20.89
C GLY A 354 -16.85 0.59 -19.70
N ARG A 355 -17.90 -0.23 -19.59
CA ARG A 355 -18.88 -0.16 -18.50
C ARG A 355 -18.46 -1.06 -17.34
N PRO A 356 -18.60 -0.62 -16.08
CA PRO A 356 -18.31 -1.49 -14.93
C PRO A 356 -19.19 -2.75 -14.92
N CYS A 357 -18.58 -3.94 -14.93
CA CYS A 357 -19.29 -5.22 -14.96
C CYS A 357 -19.14 -6.05 -13.67
N LYS A 358 -17.99 -5.98 -12.99
CA LYS A 358 -17.75 -6.64 -11.69
C LYS A 358 -16.74 -5.87 -10.83
N VAL A 359 -16.65 -6.18 -9.54
CA VAL A 359 -15.68 -5.56 -8.63
C VAL A 359 -14.73 -6.63 -8.14
N ILE A 360 -13.42 -6.42 -8.33
CA ILE A 360 -12.39 -7.27 -7.73
C ILE A 360 -11.82 -6.54 -6.52
N LYS A 361 -11.74 -7.23 -5.39
CA LYS A 361 -11.11 -6.72 -4.18
C LYS A 361 -9.83 -7.49 -3.89
N PHE A 362 -8.74 -6.76 -3.78
CA PHE A 362 -7.46 -7.26 -3.26
C PHE A 362 -7.35 -6.87 -1.79
N ALA A 363 -6.94 -7.80 -0.94
CA ALA A 363 -6.86 -7.58 0.49
C ALA A 363 -5.62 -8.24 1.11
N THR A 364 -5.14 -7.61 2.17
CA THR A 364 -4.12 -8.13 3.07
C THR A 364 -4.70 -8.15 4.48
N ASP A 365 -4.63 -9.30 5.15
CA ASP A 365 -5.03 -9.40 6.56
C ASP A 365 -3.99 -8.70 7.45
N VAL A 366 -4.42 -7.64 8.12
CA VAL A 366 -3.62 -6.82 9.04
C VAL A 366 -4.13 -6.92 10.48
N THR A 367 -4.95 -7.93 10.79
CA THR A 367 -5.57 -8.13 12.11
C THR A 367 -4.53 -8.20 13.22
N HIS A 368 -3.44 -8.93 13.01
CA HIS A 368 -2.37 -9.05 14.00
C HIS A 368 -1.74 -7.68 14.30
N SER A 369 -1.36 -6.94 13.27
CA SER A 369 -0.73 -5.62 13.39
C SER A 369 -1.65 -4.61 14.06
N MET A 370 -2.95 -4.62 13.74
CA MET A 370 -3.95 -3.78 14.41
C MET A 370 -4.14 -4.15 15.88
N THR A 371 -4.13 -5.44 16.22
CA THR A 371 -4.25 -5.91 17.60
C THR A 371 -3.03 -5.52 18.45
N VAL A 372 -1.82 -5.70 17.92
CA VAL A 372 -0.57 -5.31 18.58
C VAL A 372 -0.56 -3.81 18.85
N ARG A 373 -0.97 -3.01 17.86
CA ARG A 373 -1.10 -1.56 18.03
C ARG A 373 -2.11 -1.19 19.11
N ALA A 374 -3.32 -1.74 19.07
CA ALA A 374 -4.34 -1.41 20.06
C ALA A 374 -3.85 -1.68 21.49
N ARG A 375 -3.10 -2.77 21.68
CA ARG A 375 -2.43 -3.08 22.95
C ARG A 375 -1.34 -2.07 23.30
N ALA A 376 -0.54 -1.63 22.33
CA ALA A 376 0.51 -0.63 22.53
C ALA A 376 -0.08 0.73 22.92
N ILE A 377 -1.17 1.18 22.28
CA ILE A 377 -1.88 2.41 22.65
C ILE A 377 -2.45 2.31 24.07
N ALA A 378 -3.14 1.21 24.41
CA ALA A 378 -3.67 1.01 25.75
C ALA A 378 -2.55 0.89 26.82
N ALA A 379 -1.36 0.42 26.44
CA ALA A 379 -0.19 0.43 27.33
C ALA A 379 0.36 1.85 27.51
N ALA A 380 0.48 2.63 26.42
CA ALA A 380 0.90 4.03 26.48
C ALA A 380 -0.03 4.88 27.35
N GLU A 381 -1.35 4.75 27.20
CA GLU A 381 -2.35 5.45 28.03
C GLU A 381 -2.22 5.10 29.52
N ARG A 382 -2.05 3.80 29.84
CA ARG A 382 -1.81 3.37 31.23
C ARG A 382 -0.49 3.91 31.79
N THR A 383 0.56 3.96 30.98
CA THR A 383 1.85 4.52 31.38
C THR A 383 1.73 6.02 31.64
N LEU A 384 1.03 6.77 30.79
CA LEU A 384 0.83 8.21 30.98
C LEU A 384 0.07 8.51 32.27
N SER A 385 -0.98 7.75 32.57
CA SER A 385 -1.72 7.86 33.83
C SER A 385 -0.83 7.59 35.06
N ARG A 386 0.07 6.61 34.98
CA ARG A 386 1.05 6.35 36.04
C ARG A 386 2.06 7.48 36.20
N VAL A 387 2.55 8.04 35.11
CA VAL A 387 3.48 9.18 35.11
C VAL A 387 2.83 10.40 35.79
N GLN A 388 1.54 10.66 35.54
CA GLN A 388 0.80 11.71 36.23
C GLN A 388 0.72 11.46 37.75
N ALA A 389 0.41 10.22 38.16
CA ALA A 389 0.35 9.87 39.58
C ALA A 389 1.71 10.06 40.28
N VAL A 390 2.81 9.67 39.63
CA VAL A 390 4.17 9.90 40.15
C VAL A 390 4.49 11.40 40.20
N SER A 391 4.12 12.18 39.19
CA SER A 391 4.33 13.64 39.19
C SER A 391 3.67 14.32 40.38
N VAL A 392 2.43 13.93 40.72
CA VAL A 392 1.71 14.47 41.89
C VAL A 392 2.42 14.09 43.18
N ALA A 393 2.87 12.83 43.30
CA ALA A 393 3.61 12.38 44.48
C ALA A 393 4.96 13.09 44.65
N THR A 394 5.68 13.32 43.55
CA THR A 394 6.96 14.04 43.52
C THR A 394 6.80 15.51 43.95
N GLU A 395 5.74 16.18 43.49
CA GLU A 395 5.43 17.56 43.90
C GLU A 395 5.13 17.64 45.41
N GLU A 396 4.37 16.68 45.94
CA GLU A 396 4.10 16.61 47.38
C GLU A 396 5.37 16.32 48.19
N MET A 397 6.22 15.39 47.72
CA MET A 397 7.54 15.14 48.32
C MET A 397 8.38 16.41 48.38
N HIS A 398 8.43 17.18 47.29
CA HIS A 398 9.18 18.44 47.23
C HIS A 398 8.68 19.46 48.27
N ARG A 399 7.36 19.58 48.42
CA ARG A 399 6.74 20.43 49.46
C ARG A 399 7.13 19.98 50.86
N THR A 400 6.99 18.69 51.16
CA THR A 400 7.36 18.14 52.48
C THR A 400 8.83 18.33 52.83
N SER A 401 9.77 18.09 51.90
CA SER A 401 11.19 18.33 52.16
C SER A 401 11.51 19.80 52.43
N THR A 402 10.83 20.72 51.73
CA THR A 402 10.96 22.16 51.98
C THR A 402 10.44 22.53 53.36
N ALA A 403 9.28 22.00 53.75
CA ALA A 403 8.72 22.22 55.09
C ALA A 403 9.63 21.66 56.19
N ILE A 404 10.23 20.48 55.99
CA ILE A 404 11.21 19.90 56.92
C ILE A 404 12.43 20.81 57.06
N ALA A 405 12.98 21.32 55.96
CA ALA A 405 14.13 22.22 56.01
C ALA A 405 13.83 23.49 56.82
N THR A 406 12.68 24.13 56.59
CA THR A 406 12.23 25.28 57.38
C THR A 406 12.02 24.94 58.85
N GLN A 407 11.47 23.76 59.16
CA GLN A 407 11.28 23.33 60.54
C GLN A 407 12.61 23.05 61.26
N MET A 408 13.58 22.44 60.58
CA MET A 408 14.92 22.20 61.13
C MET A 408 15.67 23.49 61.41
N ASP A 409 15.51 24.51 60.56
CA ASP A 409 16.08 25.83 60.77
C ASP A 409 15.52 26.51 62.03
N ARG A 410 14.19 26.44 62.23
CA ARG A 410 13.55 26.89 63.47
C ARG A 410 14.02 26.12 64.71
N SER A 411 14.16 24.79 64.60
CA SER A 411 14.69 23.97 65.69
C SER A 411 16.13 24.35 66.06
N ARG A 412 16.97 24.66 65.06
CA ARG A 412 18.34 25.14 65.29
C ARG A 412 18.34 26.43 66.10
N HIS A 413 17.53 27.42 65.70
CA HIS A 413 17.40 28.68 66.43
C HIS A 413 16.93 28.49 67.88
N ALA A 414 15.95 27.61 68.11
CA ALA A 414 15.48 27.32 69.47
C ALA A 414 16.57 26.68 70.34
N VAL A 415 17.38 25.80 69.74
CA VAL A 415 18.52 25.17 70.42
C VAL A 415 19.63 26.16 70.75
N ASP A 416 19.93 27.09 69.83
CA ASP A 416 20.92 28.15 70.08
C ASP A 416 20.48 29.06 71.24
N GLU A 417 19.18 29.40 71.33
CA GLU A 417 18.62 30.16 72.46
C GLU A 417 18.74 29.38 73.79
N ILE A 418 18.53 28.06 73.78
CA ILE A 418 18.72 27.21 74.97
C ILE A 418 20.18 27.24 75.42
N GLN A 419 21.14 27.08 74.49
CA GLN A 419 22.57 27.14 74.80
C GLN A 419 22.96 28.48 75.43
N GLU A 420 22.44 29.60 74.89
CA GLU A 420 22.70 30.93 75.44
C GLU A 420 22.18 31.07 76.88
N ARG A 421 20.92 30.69 77.12
CA ARG A 421 20.30 30.74 78.46
C ARG A 421 21.01 29.83 79.45
N MET A 422 21.44 28.65 79.01
CA MET A 422 22.21 27.73 79.82
C MET A 422 23.59 28.26 80.17
N GLY A 423 24.28 28.90 79.21
CA GLY A 423 25.55 29.57 79.45
C GLY A 423 25.41 30.64 80.54
N ALA A 424 24.38 31.49 80.44
CA ALA A 424 24.08 32.51 81.45
C ALA A 424 23.78 31.89 82.84
N ALA A 425 22.99 30.81 82.90
CA ALA A 425 22.71 30.09 84.14
C ALA A 425 23.98 29.46 84.75
N GLY A 426 24.88 28.92 83.92
CA GLY A 426 26.18 28.39 84.34
C GLY A 426 27.06 29.48 84.94
N THR A 427 27.16 30.65 84.29
CA THR A 427 27.89 31.81 84.83
C THR A 427 27.30 32.28 86.16
N ALA A 428 25.97 32.37 86.27
CA ALA A 428 25.31 32.76 87.51
C ALA A 428 25.59 31.77 88.65
N THR A 429 25.58 30.46 88.36
CA THR A 429 25.90 29.40 89.32
C THR A 429 27.36 29.48 89.78
N GLY A 430 28.29 29.74 88.86
CA GLY A 430 29.71 29.96 89.21
C GLY A 430 29.90 31.16 90.15
N ARG A 431 29.21 32.27 89.89
CA ARG A 431 29.23 33.46 90.77
C ARG A 431 28.65 33.17 92.16
N LEU A 432 27.66 32.29 92.28
CA LEU A 432 27.10 31.87 93.57
C LEU A 432 28.11 31.03 94.36
N ASP A 433 28.82 30.10 93.70
CA ASP A 433 29.86 29.30 94.35
C ASP A 433 31.03 30.18 94.84
N GLU A 434 31.50 31.12 94.02
CA GLU A 434 32.52 32.10 94.41
C GLU A 434 32.07 32.96 95.59
N ALA A 435 30.83 33.46 95.58
CA ALA A 435 30.27 34.24 96.68
C ALA A 435 30.18 33.42 97.97
N ALA A 436 29.75 32.16 97.88
CA ALA A 436 29.70 31.25 99.02
C ALA A 436 31.10 30.94 99.59
N GLN A 437 32.11 30.74 98.74
CA GLN A 437 33.51 30.58 99.17
C GLN A 437 34.04 31.82 99.88
N ALA A 438 33.77 33.03 99.35
CA ALA A 438 34.16 34.28 99.98
C ALA A 438 33.48 34.46 101.35
N MET A 439 32.20 34.09 101.46
CA MET A 439 31.47 34.09 102.73
C MET A 439 32.09 33.13 103.76
N ASN A 440 32.60 31.98 103.33
CA ASN A 440 33.27 31.05 104.24
C ASN A 440 34.50 31.70 104.90
N GLY A 441 35.30 32.46 104.14
CA GLY A 441 36.42 33.23 104.70
C GLY A 441 36.00 34.32 105.70
N VAL A 442 34.85 34.97 105.47
CA VAL A 442 34.27 35.93 106.43
C VAL A 442 33.82 35.22 107.71
N VAL A 443 33.14 34.08 107.59
CA VAL A 443 32.68 33.29 108.73
C VAL A 443 33.86 32.78 109.56
N GLU A 444 34.92 32.28 108.92
CA GLU A 444 36.17 31.86 109.59
C GLU A 444 36.80 33.02 110.38
N ALA A 445 36.86 34.22 109.79
CA ALA A 445 37.37 35.40 110.48
C ALA A 445 36.50 35.79 111.70
N ILE A 446 35.17 35.73 111.59
CA ILE A 446 34.26 36.02 112.72
C ILE A 446 34.42 34.96 113.81
N THR A 447 34.55 33.68 113.46
CA THR A 447 34.79 32.60 114.43
C THR A 447 36.11 32.81 115.17
N ALA A 448 37.18 33.19 114.47
CA ALA A 448 38.47 33.52 115.10
C ALA A 448 38.37 34.74 116.04
N ILE A 449 37.59 35.77 115.67
CA ILE A 449 37.32 36.92 116.53
C ILE A 449 36.53 36.48 117.77
N ALA A 450 35.47 35.67 117.62
CA ALA A 450 34.69 35.15 118.73
C ALA A 450 35.56 34.32 119.70
N GLU A 451 36.50 33.53 119.17
CA GLU A 451 37.49 32.80 119.97
C GLU A 451 38.40 33.73 120.78
N GLN A 452 38.95 34.77 120.13
CA GLN A 452 39.74 35.79 120.83
C GLN A 452 38.94 36.50 121.92
N ILE A 453 37.70 36.90 121.63
CA ILE A 453 36.81 37.55 122.60
C ILE A 453 36.56 36.60 123.78
N ASN A 454 36.31 35.31 123.52
CA ASN A 454 36.11 34.32 124.58
C ASN A 454 37.37 34.13 125.46
N LEU A 455 38.58 34.16 124.88
CA LEU A 455 39.83 34.11 125.63
C LEU A 455 40.09 35.40 126.43
N LEU A 456 39.79 36.58 125.87
CA LEU A 456 39.85 37.86 126.56
C LEU A 456 38.86 37.89 127.74
N ALA A 457 37.64 37.41 127.53
CA ALA A 457 36.62 37.29 128.56
C ALA A 457 37.03 36.31 129.66
N LEU A 458 37.69 35.20 129.31
CA LEU A 458 38.27 34.26 130.27
C LEU A 458 39.36 34.93 131.12
N ASN A 459 40.30 35.65 130.49
CA ASN A 459 41.34 36.40 131.20
C ASN A 459 40.74 37.48 132.12
N ALA A 460 39.73 38.20 131.66
CA ALA A 460 38.99 39.17 132.47
C ALA A 460 38.25 38.52 133.65
N THR A 461 37.71 37.32 133.45
CA THR A 461 37.05 36.53 134.53
C THR A 461 38.07 36.14 135.60
N ILE A 462 39.28 35.73 135.21
CA ILE A 462 40.38 35.39 136.11
C ILE A 462 40.83 36.62 136.92
N GLU A 463 41.05 37.76 136.27
CA GLU A 463 41.49 38.99 136.95
C GLU A 463 40.38 39.54 137.87
N ALA A 464 39.11 39.43 137.47
CA ALA A 464 37.97 39.77 138.30
C ALA A 464 37.87 38.88 139.56
N ALA A 465 38.19 37.58 139.44
CA ALA A 465 38.29 36.68 140.59
C ALA A 465 39.47 37.05 141.52
N ARG A 466 40.59 37.49 140.94
CA ARG A 466 41.81 37.90 141.66
C ARG A 466 41.61 39.20 142.47
N ALA A 467 40.78 40.12 141.98
CA ALA A 467 40.44 41.39 142.65
C ALA A 467 39.43 41.24 143.81
N GLY A 468 38.94 40.03 144.10
CA GLY A 468 38.08 39.75 145.25
C GLY A 468 36.78 40.57 145.28
N ALA A 469 36.46 41.21 146.41
CA ALA A 469 35.19 41.93 146.59
C ALA A 469 35.00 43.12 145.62
N ALA A 470 36.10 43.74 145.15
CA ALA A 470 36.11 44.86 144.21
C ALA A 470 35.91 44.42 142.74
N GLY A 471 36.14 43.15 142.41
CA GLY A 471 36.03 42.60 141.06
C GLY A 471 34.65 42.06 140.66
N ARG A 472 33.66 42.03 141.58
CA ARG A 472 32.35 41.40 141.35
C ARG A 472 31.58 41.95 140.14
N GLY A 473 31.59 43.28 139.93
CA GLY A 473 30.97 43.89 138.75
C GLY A 473 31.66 43.51 137.44
N PHE A 474 33.00 43.45 137.45
CA PHE A 474 33.80 43.01 136.31
C PHE A 474 33.59 41.53 135.97
N ALA A 475 33.39 40.66 136.97
CA ALA A 475 33.12 39.24 136.76
C ALA A 475 31.80 39.00 136.01
N VAL A 476 30.76 39.78 136.30
CA VAL A 476 29.47 39.71 135.59
C VAL A 476 29.65 40.11 134.12
N VAL A 477 30.33 41.24 133.85
CA VAL A 477 30.60 41.69 132.48
C VAL A 477 31.45 40.68 131.72
N ALA A 478 32.49 40.12 132.35
CA ALA A 478 33.33 39.10 131.72
C ALA A 478 32.55 37.81 131.39
N SER A 479 31.66 37.37 132.28
CA SER A 479 30.77 36.23 132.00
C SER A 479 29.79 36.53 130.86
N GLU A 480 29.27 37.75 130.78
CA GLU A 480 28.34 38.16 129.72
C GLU A 480 29.03 38.21 128.36
N VAL A 481 30.25 38.78 128.29
CA VAL A 481 31.08 38.80 127.07
C VAL A 481 31.44 37.37 126.64
N LYS A 482 31.73 36.48 127.59
CA LYS A 482 31.99 35.06 127.31
C LYS A 482 30.76 34.36 126.71
N ASN A 483 29.57 34.59 127.26
CA ASN A 483 28.31 34.06 126.72
C ASN A 483 28.01 34.60 125.32
N LEU A 484 28.18 35.91 125.09
CA LEU A 484 28.04 36.56 123.78
C LEU A 484 29.00 35.96 122.75
N ALA A 485 30.26 35.72 123.11
CA ALA A 485 31.23 35.07 122.23
C ALA A 485 30.83 33.62 121.89
N GLY A 486 30.29 32.88 122.87
CA GLY A 486 29.73 31.55 122.64
C GLY A 486 28.52 31.56 121.70
N GLN A 487 27.61 32.52 121.85
CA GLN A 487 26.46 32.72 120.96
C GLN A 487 26.91 33.11 119.54
N ALA A 488 27.92 33.96 119.41
CA ALA A 488 28.49 34.36 118.13
C ALA A 488 29.07 33.14 117.40
N ARG A 489 29.84 32.28 118.08
CA ARG A 489 30.35 31.03 117.51
C ARG A 489 29.21 30.09 117.07
N ALA A 490 28.20 29.88 117.92
CA ALA A 490 27.07 29.03 117.55
C ALA A 490 26.24 29.59 116.38
N ALA A 491 26.25 30.91 116.18
CA ALA A 491 25.65 31.54 115.01
C ALA A 491 26.53 31.38 113.76
N THR A 492 27.85 31.56 113.86
CA THR A 492 28.78 31.35 112.74
C THR A 492 28.84 29.89 112.29
N ASP A 493 28.77 28.92 113.22
CA ASP A 493 28.70 27.49 112.90
C ASP A 493 27.44 27.16 112.07
N ARG A 494 26.29 27.74 112.41
CA ARG A 494 25.06 27.60 111.61
C ARG A 494 25.20 28.24 110.23
N ILE A 495 25.74 29.46 110.14
CA ILE A 495 25.96 30.13 108.85
C ILE A 495 26.91 29.31 107.97
N SER A 496 27.97 28.73 108.54
CA SER A 496 28.89 27.84 107.82
C SER A 496 28.14 26.62 107.25
N GLY A 497 27.23 26.02 108.02
CA GLY A 497 26.37 24.93 107.54
C GLY A 497 25.47 25.34 106.36
N GLU A 498 24.84 26.52 106.43
CA GLU A 498 24.00 27.05 105.34
C GLU A 498 24.82 27.37 104.08
N ILE A 499 26.03 27.92 104.22
CA ILE A 499 26.97 28.14 103.11
C ILE A 499 27.36 26.81 102.46
N GLY A 500 27.67 25.79 103.27
CA GLY A 500 27.99 24.45 102.78
C GLY A 500 26.83 23.84 101.99
N ALA A 501 25.61 23.96 102.48
CA ALA A 501 24.41 23.52 101.76
C ALA A 501 24.24 24.28 100.43
N MET A 502 24.47 25.59 100.42
CA MET A 502 24.39 26.41 99.21
C MET A 502 25.43 25.99 98.15
N GLN A 503 26.65 25.65 98.59
CA GLN A 503 27.71 25.13 97.69
C GLN A 503 27.36 23.75 97.11
N VAL A 504 26.74 22.87 97.90
CA VAL A 504 26.25 21.56 97.41
C VAL A 504 25.20 21.78 96.33
N VAL A 505 24.17 22.60 96.59
CA VAL A 505 23.12 22.91 95.60
C VAL A 505 23.72 23.54 94.34
N SER A 506 24.71 24.43 94.48
CA SER A 506 25.36 25.07 93.33
C SER A 506 26.12 24.06 92.47
N ARG A 507 26.77 23.07 93.09
CA ARG A 507 27.39 21.94 92.38
C ARG A 507 26.38 21.05 91.67
N GLU A 508 25.27 20.70 92.32
CA GLU A 508 24.19 19.91 91.70
C GLU A 508 23.59 20.62 90.48
N VAL A 509 23.37 21.95 90.57
CA VAL A 509 22.89 22.76 89.44
C VAL A 509 23.91 22.78 88.30
N ALA A 510 25.21 22.89 88.61
CA ALA A 510 26.27 22.87 87.59
C ALA A 510 26.34 21.51 86.86
N GLU A 511 26.21 20.40 87.58
CA GLU A 511 26.16 19.04 86.99
C GLU A 511 24.91 18.84 86.11
N ALA A 512 23.75 19.32 86.57
CA ALA A 512 22.52 19.28 85.79
C ALA A 512 22.65 20.10 84.49
N LEU A 513 23.22 21.31 84.55
CA LEU A 513 23.50 22.13 83.37
C LEU A 513 24.48 21.44 82.41
N GLY A 514 25.51 20.76 82.92
CA GLY A 514 26.43 19.96 82.10
C GLY A 514 25.72 18.82 81.36
N SER A 515 24.82 18.10 82.04
CA SER A 515 24.03 17.02 81.44
C SER A 515 23.06 17.53 80.37
N ILE A 516 22.39 18.66 80.63
CA ILE A 516 21.51 19.30 79.64
C ILE A 516 22.34 19.73 78.42
N ARG A 517 23.57 20.21 78.60
CA ARG A 517 24.42 20.66 77.49
C ARG A 517 24.74 19.51 76.56
N GLY A 518 25.11 18.35 77.10
CA GLY A 518 25.32 17.14 76.30
C GLY A 518 24.06 16.68 75.55
N ALA A 519 22.88 16.79 76.17
CA ALA A 519 21.61 16.50 75.49
C ALA A 519 21.32 17.49 74.34
N VAL A 520 21.60 18.78 74.54
CA VAL A 520 21.41 19.81 73.52
C VAL A 520 22.38 19.64 72.35
N ASP A 521 23.65 19.30 72.62
CA ASP A 521 24.64 18.99 71.57
C ASP A 521 24.19 17.79 70.73
N ALA A 522 23.60 16.76 71.34
CA ALA A 522 23.02 15.62 70.61
C ALA A 522 21.83 16.05 69.71
N VAL A 523 20.97 16.95 70.20
CA VAL A 523 19.85 17.50 69.40
C VAL A 523 20.38 18.31 68.20
N GLN A 524 21.46 19.09 68.37
CA GLN A 524 22.10 19.77 67.22
C GLN A 524 22.58 18.75 66.17
N GLY A 525 23.13 17.62 66.60
CA GLY A 525 23.51 16.51 65.71
C GLY A 525 22.32 15.98 64.89
N PHE A 526 21.18 15.70 65.55
CA PHE A 526 19.97 15.22 64.86
C PHE A 526 19.41 16.23 63.87
N ILE A 527 19.46 17.54 64.20
CA ILE A 527 19.03 18.60 63.29
C ILE A 527 19.92 18.61 62.03
N ALA A 528 21.25 18.56 62.20
CA ALA A 528 22.19 18.55 61.07
C ALA A 528 21.99 17.33 60.16
N GLU A 529 21.79 16.15 60.75
CA GLU A 529 21.52 14.92 60.01
C GLU A 529 20.19 14.99 59.24
N THR A 530 19.13 15.53 59.87
CA THR A 530 17.82 15.69 59.23
C THR A 530 17.85 16.71 58.09
N THR A 531 18.58 17.82 58.24
CA THR A 531 18.79 18.79 57.16
C THR A 531 19.49 18.13 55.97
N SER A 532 20.59 17.41 56.20
CA SER A 532 21.32 16.71 55.13
C SER A 532 20.48 15.63 54.45
N ALA A 533 19.68 14.88 55.20
CA ALA A 533 18.76 13.89 54.65
C ALA A 533 17.66 14.55 53.77
N SER A 534 17.10 15.67 54.22
CA SER A 534 16.09 16.43 53.47
C SER A 534 16.65 17.02 52.17
N GLU A 535 17.89 17.53 52.18
CA GLU A 535 18.57 18.03 50.98
C GLU A 535 18.81 16.92 49.95
N ARG A 536 19.30 15.76 50.40
CA ARG A 536 19.45 14.57 49.53
C ARG A 536 18.10 14.14 48.95
N GLN A 537 17.05 14.10 49.78
CA GLN A 537 15.71 13.77 49.31
C GLN A 537 15.19 14.77 48.26
N ARG A 538 15.44 16.08 48.43
CA ARG A 538 15.11 17.10 47.42
C ARG A 538 15.84 16.87 46.10
N ALA A 539 17.13 16.57 46.15
CA ALA A 539 17.92 16.28 44.95
C ALA A 539 17.36 15.06 44.19
N THR A 540 17.13 13.94 44.88
CA THR A 540 16.53 12.74 44.29
C THR A 540 15.12 13.00 43.75
N THR A 541 14.31 13.78 44.45
CA THR A 541 12.97 14.18 43.98
C THR A 541 13.06 15.00 42.69
N GLY A 542 14.07 15.87 42.56
CA GLY A 542 14.36 16.60 41.33
C GLY A 542 14.71 15.68 40.14
N GLU A 543 15.54 14.66 40.35
CA GLU A 543 15.86 13.66 39.33
C GLU A 543 14.63 12.84 38.93
N VAL A 544 13.80 12.44 39.89
CA VAL A 544 12.53 11.74 39.62
C VAL A 544 11.60 12.62 38.78
N SER A 545 11.48 13.91 39.10
CA SER A 545 10.69 14.87 38.30
C SER A 545 11.18 14.96 36.85
N HIS A 546 12.49 15.05 36.65
CA HIS A 546 13.08 15.06 35.30
C HIS A 546 12.80 13.75 34.55
N ASN A 547 12.96 12.59 35.20
CA ASN A 547 12.67 11.29 34.59
C ASN A 547 11.18 11.12 34.24
N VAL A 548 10.27 11.63 35.07
CA VAL A 548 8.82 11.68 34.80
C VAL A 548 8.53 12.50 33.54
N GLN A 549 9.15 13.68 33.38
CA GLN A 549 8.99 14.52 32.19
C GLN A 549 9.50 13.83 30.92
N THR A 550 10.71 13.26 30.98
CA THR A 550 11.29 12.52 29.85
C THR A 550 10.45 11.29 29.48
N THR A 551 9.93 10.56 30.47
CA THR A 551 9.04 9.42 30.24
C THR A 551 7.72 9.87 29.60
N ALA A 552 7.13 10.98 30.08
CA ALA A 552 5.91 11.54 29.50
C ALA A 552 6.12 11.89 28.02
N ALA A 553 7.23 12.56 27.69
CA ALA A 553 7.59 12.92 26.33
C ALA A 553 7.76 11.68 25.45
N GLY A 554 8.53 10.68 25.90
CA GLY A 554 8.75 9.45 25.13
C GLY A 554 7.47 8.64 24.89
N VAL A 555 6.55 8.60 25.85
CA VAL A 555 5.24 7.95 25.69
C VAL A 555 4.36 8.71 24.70
N ALA A 556 4.38 10.04 24.74
CA ALA A 556 3.66 10.88 23.79
C ALA A 556 4.18 10.69 22.36
N ASP A 557 5.50 10.62 22.20
CA ASP A 557 6.17 10.42 20.91
C ASP A 557 5.83 9.04 20.31
N LEU A 558 5.93 7.98 21.12
CA LEU A 558 5.49 6.62 20.74
C LEU A 558 4.02 6.58 20.31
N ALA A 559 3.14 7.26 21.03
CA ALA A 559 1.72 7.34 20.67
C ALA A 559 1.53 8.07 19.33
N GLY A 560 2.31 9.12 19.07
CA GLY A 560 2.34 9.82 17.78
C GLY A 560 2.79 8.92 16.62
N SER A 561 3.90 8.20 16.78
CA SER A 561 4.41 7.29 15.74
C SER A 561 3.42 6.15 15.42
N LEU A 562 2.71 5.63 16.42
CA LEU A 562 1.68 4.61 16.21
C LEU A 562 0.48 5.15 15.41
N ASP A 563 0.20 6.45 15.47
CA ASP A 563 -0.85 7.10 14.70
C ASP A 563 -0.43 7.45 13.27
N GLU A 564 0.81 7.91 13.06
CA GLU A 564 1.39 8.09 11.72
C GLU A 564 1.40 6.78 10.91
N TRP A 565 1.66 5.66 11.58
CA TRP A 565 1.57 4.34 10.96
C TRP A 565 0.16 4.02 10.41
N LEU A 566 -0.92 4.62 10.94
CA LEU A 566 -2.27 4.51 10.37
C LEU A 566 -2.38 5.29 9.05
N VAL A 567 -1.86 6.52 9.02
CA VAL A 567 -1.92 7.40 7.85
C VAL A 567 -1.15 6.81 6.66
N GLY A 568 -0.02 6.15 6.93
CA GLY A 568 0.75 5.44 5.92
C GLY A 568 0.03 4.24 5.29
N VAL A 569 -0.88 3.59 6.03
CA VAL A 569 -1.64 2.41 5.54
C VAL A 569 -2.96 2.82 4.86
N GLU A 570 -3.51 4.00 5.18
CA GLU A 570 -4.72 4.56 4.57
C GLU A 570 -4.50 5.38 3.27
N GLU A 571 -3.25 5.70 2.90
CA GLU A 571 -2.82 6.63 1.84
C GLU A 571 -3.81 7.75 1.42
N ARG A 572 -3.47 8.99 1.83
CA ARG A 572 -3.90 10.27 1.24
C ARG A 572 -5.42 10.55 1.18
N ARG A 573 -5.97 10.89 2.36
CA ARG A 573 -6.60 12.18 2.72
C ARG A 573 -7.74 11.93 3.72
N ILE A 574 -7.69 12.63 4.87
CA ILE A 574 -8.67 13.62 5.35
C ILE A 574 -8.20 14.06 6.77
N GLY A 575 -7.49 15.19 6.82
CA GLY A 575 -7.23 16.03 8.01
C GLY A 575 -6.26 15.49 9.06
N ASP A 576 -5.13 16.16 9.25
CA ASP A 576 -4.22 15.95 10.39
C ASP A 576 -4.98 16.06 11.71
N ARG A 577 -5.12 14.93 12.39
CA ARG A 577 -5.62 14.86 13.76
C ARG A 577 -4.42 14.78 14.68
N VAL A 578 -4.13 15.87 15.38
CA VAL A 578 -3.06 15.93 16.37
C VAL A 578 -3.62 15.46 17.71
N ARG A 579 -3.11 14.34 18.22
CA ARG A 579 -3.31 13.96 19.63
C ARG A 579 -2.66 15.01 20.50
N THR A 580 -3.40 15.50 21.48
CA THR A 580 -2.92 16.54 22.38
C THR A 580 -3.36 16.19 23.81
N SER A 581 -2.79 16.89 24.78
CA SER A 581 -3.23 16.86 26.18
C SER A 581 -3.28 18.29 26.68
N LYS A 582 -3.87 19.17 25.87
CA LYS A 582 -4.05 20.57 26.22
C LYS A 582 -5.23 20.72 27.18
N PRO A 583 -5.07 21.47 28.28
CA PRO A 583 -6.20 21.94 29.06
C PRO A 583 -7.18 22.73 28.20
N GLY A 584 -8.46 22.55 28.46
CA GLY A 584 -9.52 23.32 27.85
C GLY A 584 -10.72 23.44 28.78
N GLU A 585 -11.62 24.32 28.44
CA GLU A 585 -12.86 24.55 29.16
C GLU A 585 -14.03 24.37 28.21
N VAL A 586 -15.02 23.58 28.63
CA VAL A 586 -16.31 23.50 27.97
C VAL A 586 -17.26 24.41 28.72
N THR A 587 -17.75 25.44 28.05
CA THR A 587 -18.85 26.27 28.54
C THR A 587 -20.15 25.80 27.90
N VAL A 588 -21.14 25.51 28.74
CA VAL A 588 -22.48 25.14 28.30
C VAL A 588 -23.30 26.42 28.13
N PRO A 589 -23.76 26.78 26.91
CA PRO A 589 -24.55 27.99 26.71
C PRO A 589 -25.84 27.93 27.52
N ALA A 590 -26.15 29.00 28.24
CA ALA A 590 -27.29 29.08 29.15
C ALA A 590 -28.61 28.78 28.41
N GLY A 591 -29.27 27.70 28.82
CA GLY A 591 -30.73 27.62 28.79
C GLY A 591 -31.31 28.45 29.95
N PRO A 592 -32.45 28.08 30.56
CA PRO A 592 -33.02 28.83 31.69
C PRO A 592 -32.25 28.67 33.02
N GLY A 593 -30.95 28.34 32.98
CA GLY A 593 -30.10 28.11 34.15
C GLY A 593 -28.73 28.78 34.04
N PRO A 594 -27.94 28.80 35.12
CA PRO A 594 -26.63 29.46 35.14
C PRO A 594 -25.63 28.79 34.17
N GLU A 595 -24.75 29.58 33.58
CA GLU A 595 -23.66 29.07 32.74
C GLU A 595 -22.71 28.21 33.57
N GLU A 596 -22.55 26.94 33.18
CA GLU A 596 -21.60 26.02 33.80
C GLU A 596 -20.37 25.90 32.90
N THR A 597 -19.19 26.16 33.47
CA THR A 597 -17.89 25.97 32.80
C THR A 597 -17.17 24.79 33.44
N LEU A 598 -16.73 23.86 32.59
CA LEU A 598 -16.23 22.56 33.01
C LEU A 598 -14.81 22.35 32.45
N PRO A 599 -13.85 21.95 33.29
CA PRO A 599 -12.52 21.60 32.81
C PRO A 599 -12.60 20.33 31.95
N CYS A 600 -11.88 20.35 30.84
CA CYS A 600 -11.68 19.20 29.97
C CYS A 600 -10.22 19.12 29.51
N ILE A 601 -9.82 17.94 29.08
CA ILE A 601 -8.56 17.73 28.39
C ILE A 601 -8.90 17.49 26.92
N LEU A 602 -8.31 18.26 26.01
CA LEU A 602 -8.39 17.90 24.61
C LEU A 602 -7.52 16.66 24.39
N LEU A 603 -8.15 15.56 24.02
CA LEU A 603 -7.50 14.28 23.68
C LEU A 603 -7.00 14.30 22.23
N ASN A 604 -7.81 14.86 21.32
CA ASN A 604 -7.47 15.05 19.90
C ASN A 604 -7.94 16.42 19.41
N LEU A 605 -7.21 17.02 18.48
CA LEU A 605 -7.58 18.26 17.78
C LEU A 605 -7.34 18.11 16.28
N SER A 606 -8.30 18.51 15.45
CA SER A 606 -8.15 18.66 14.00
C SER A 606 -8.74 19.99 13.53
N GLU A 607 -8.53 20.35 12.27
CA GLU A 607 -9.13 21.55 11.69
C GLU A 607 -10.66 21.60 11.83
N THR A 608 -11.32 20.43 11.80
CA THR A 608 -12.78 20.32 11.79
C THR A 608 -13.41 19.93 13.13
N GLY A 609 -12.64 19.72 14.20
CA GLY A 609 -13.20 19.28 15.48
C GLY A 609 -12.17 18.86 16.52
N ALA A 610 -12.67 18.35 17.65
CA ALA A 610 -11.85 17.87 18.76
C ALA A 610 -12.47 16.66 19.46
N LYS A 611 -11.65 15.91 20.18
CA LYS A 611 -12.09 14.92 21.17
C LYS A 611 -11.71 15.43 22.55
N LEU A 612 -12.65 15.45 23.47
CA LEU A 612 -12.51 15.98 24.83
C LEU A 612 -12.62 14.84 25.84
N GLY A 613 -11.82 14.90 26.91
CA GLY A 613 -11.94 14.08 28.10
C GLY A 613 -12.39 14.93 29.27
N LEU A 614 -13.56 14.62 29.83
CA LEU A 614 -14.09 15.27 31.04
C LEU A 614 -13.57 14.57 32.29
N ALA A 615 -13.45 15.30 33.40
CA ALA A 615 -13.04 14.73 34.69
C ALA A 615 -14.06 13.73 35.27
N ARG A 616 -15.34 13.84 34.86
CA ARG A 616 -16.42 12.95 35.28
C ARG A 616 -17.41 12.70 34.12
N PRO A 617 -18.09 11.54 34.08
CA PRO A 617 -19.09 11.26 33.06
C PRO A 617 -20.26 12.23 33.21
N MET A 618 -20.62 12.90 32.12
CA MET A 618 -21.74 13.83 32.11
C MET A 618 -22.30 13.95 30.70
N ARG A 619 -23.62 14.19 30.58
CA ARG A 619 -24.26 14.53 29.31
C ARG A 619 -24.11 16.02 29.03
N LEU A 620 -23.65 16.34 27.83
CA LEU A 620 -23.50 17.72 27.34
C LEU A 620 -24.61 17.97 26.33
N PRO A 621 -25.11 19.21 26.21
CA PRO A 621 -26.07 19.55 25.16
C PRO A 621 -25.42 19.48 23.78
N ALA A 622 -26.27 19.45 22.74
CA ALA A 622 -25.82 19.32 21.35
C ALA A 622 -24.88 20.45 20.89
N ARG A 623 -24.96 21.62 21.52
CA ARG A 623 -24.09 22.78 21.26
C ARG A 623 -23.35 23.19 22.52
N ILE A 624 -22.04 23.37 22.40
CA ILE A 624 -21.18 23.82 23.48
C ILE A 624 -20.18 24.86 22.96
N LEU A 625 -19.57 25.62 23.86
CA LEU A 625 -18.41 26.46 23.57
C LEU A 625 -17.16 25.77 24.12
N LEU A 626 -16.18 25.51 23.26
CA LEU A 626 -14.89 24.95 23.66
C LEU A 626 -13.83 26.05 23.65
N ARG A 627 -13.22 26.31 24.80
CA ARG A 627 -12.04 27.16 24.94
C ARG A 627 -10.83 26.27 25.10
N ILE A 628 -9.82 26.46 24.25
CA ILE A 628 -8.53 25.76 24.36
C ILE A 628 -7.57 26.74 25.02
N GLU A 629 -6.75 26.27 25.96
CA GLU A 629 -5.76 27.11 26.63
C GLU A 629 -4.89 27.89 25.60
N GLY A 630 -4.89 29.22 25.71
CA GLY A 630 -4.18 30.12 24.78
C GLY A 630 -4.91 30.44 23.46
N GLY A 631 -6.16 30.01 23.25
CA GLY A 631 -6.93 30.25 22.02
C GLY A 631 -8.34 30.81 22.26
N PRO A 632 -9.01 31.32 21.20
CA PRO A 632 -10.38 31.81 21.30
C PRO A 632 -11.38 30.67 21.53
N ALA A 633 -12.49 30.97 22.20
CA ALA A 633 -13.59 30.02 22.36
C ALA A 633 -14.26 29.73 21.01
N ARG A 634 -14.46 28.45 20.69
CA ARG A 634 -15.04 27.97 19.43
C ARG A 634 -16.40 27.32 19.67
N PRO A 635 -17.46 27.69 18.93
CA PRO A 635 -18.72 26.98 18.96
C PRO A 635 -18.55 25.58 18.36
N CYS A 636 -19.06 24.57 19.06
CA CYS A 636 -18.91 23.17 18.69
C CYS A 636 -20.24 22.43 18.77
N GLU A 637 -20.43 21.47 17.86
CA GLU A 637 -21.51 20.49 17.89
C GLU A 637 -21.03 19.17 18.49
N VAL A 638 -21.73 18.62 19.48
CA VAL A 638 -21.43 17.31 20.06
C VAL A 638 -21.90 16.21 19.11
N VAL A 639 -20.96 15.54 18.46
CA VAL A 639 -21.23 14.47 17.47
C VAL A 639 -21.16 13.07 18.07
N ARG A 640 -20.53 12.91 19.23
CA ARG A 640 -20.38 11.62 19.93
C ARG A 640 -20.17 11.83 21.42
N GLN A 641 -20.83 11.03 22.25
CA GLN A 641 -20.65 11.09 23.71
C GLN A 641 -20.61 9.66 24.27
N ARG A 642 -19.48 9.27 24.88
CA ARG A 642 -19.30 7.96 25.52
C ARG A 642 -18.55 8.13 26.85
N GLY A 643 -19.27 8.00 27.96
CA GLY A 643 -18.68 8.14 29.29
C GLY A 643 -18.08 9.54 29.50
N VAL A 644 -16.78 9.60 29.74
CA VAL A 644 -16.01 10.84 29.90
C VAL A 644 -15.53 11.43 28.56
N GLU A 645 -15.65 10.69 27.45
CA GLU A 645 -15.14 11.11 26.16
C GLU A 645 -16.23 11.75 25.28
N ILE A 646 -15.96 12.97 24.81
CA ILE A 646 -16.86 13.75 23.97
C ILE A 646 -16.17 14.03 22.63
N GLY A 647 -16.78 13.60 21.53
CA GLY A 647 -16.40 14.02 20.18
C GLY A 647 -17.19 15.26 19.79
N VAL A 648 -16.49 16.30 19.37
CA VAL A 648 -17.07 17.59 18.97
C VAL A 648 -16.59 18.00 17.58
N ARG A 649 -17.48 18.64 16.81
CA ARG A 649 -17.18 19.22 15.49
C ARG A 649 -17.18 20.74 15.62
N PHE A 650 -16.18 21.41 15.07
CA PHE A 650 -16.15 22.87 15.04
C PHE A 650 -17.20 23.39 14.06
N MET A 651 -17.97 24.37 14.54
CA MET A 651 -18.90 25.12 13.70
C MET A 651 -18.16 26.29 13.05
N ALA A 652 -18.52 26.60 11.81
CA ALA A 652 -17.95 27.72 11.05
C ALA A 652 -18.36 29.07 11.64
#